data_AF-A0A7V6KSW4-F1
#
_entry.id   AF-A0A7V6KSW4-F1
#
_cell.length_a   1.000
_cell.length_b   1.000
_cell.length_c   1.000
_cell.angle_alpha   90.00
_cell.angle_beta   90.00
_cell.angle_gamma   90.00
#
_symmetry.space_group_name_H-M   'P 1'
#
loop_
_entity.id
_entity.type
_entity.pdbx_description
1 polymer ?
#
loop_
_entity_poly.entity_id
_entity_poly.type
_entity_poly.pdbx_seq_one_letter_code
_entity_poly.pdbx_strand_id
1 'polypeptide(L)'
;MSTQSPLAEQLRPKRLDEYVGQKHLVGEQGVIRRVIEQKQIHSMIFWGPPGVGKTTLASLIAEELQAPFFVLSAINSGVKDIRAVIDQAEQSSQQALLFIDEIHRFSKSQQDSLLGAVEKGTVTLIGATTENPSFEVIAPLLSRCQVYLLEPLTQEDLEEILERAIAHLQKSCSYPIKVEEKEALFHFSGGDARKLLNAVDLSVKLIQPTDGVLVLNNEKVAQSIQKNIALYDKTGENHYDIISAFIKSMRGSDPNAALYWLARMLLAGEDPLFIARRMIILAAEDIGNANPNALLLANNCFQAVHQIGMPEARIVLSQTVIYLASSPKSNASYVAIDEAMEWVKKTGDLPVPLHLRNAPTKLMKDLNYGKDYRYAHNYQDNFVDQEFLPESISGKKFYEPQDNPRENELRRFLKNLWKGKYRYILLLLIFFFTQAPLQAQDMHYSQFYTAHYLINPALTGAFNGIFRANLNQKTQWISVTKPFLSLSANLDAPIWKNHKTEDLWGLGLQLNSDRAGDSEFQSIDINLSSSFIKNLGWRKKHKIGFGVVAGYKHQSLNYAALHFDEQFQNGVYNPQNPITEVFGDSKIFYFDLGAGVLWNYSFQKNSLISAGFSLFHINQPRTSFEHGTFQHPMRYCGYMTTRFHVMDEWNITPMVYATFQGKYKELIGGVSGEYLFKKNAYTTTAVLGFGLYYRWLDALIVEAHTDIQNLRIGISYDLNVSGFVPATKVRGGFEISLIYIYKKNLIQRIGREPCPYNIM
;
A
#
# COMPACT_ATOMS: atom_id res chain seq x y z
N MET A 1 32.05 -48.32 -24.55
CA MET A 1 31.42 -47.65 -23.38
C MET A 1 29.96 -47.46 -23.72
N SER A 2 29.06 -48.27 -23.15
CA SER A 2 27.62 -48.05 -23.33
C SER A 2 27.29 -46.69 -22.71
N THR A 3 26.70 -45.79 -23.50
CA THR A 3 26.19 -44.50 -23.03
C THR A 3 25.05 -44.76 -22.04
N GLN A 4 25.38 -44.88 -20.75
CA GLN A 4 24.37 -44.95 -19.69
C GLN A 4 23.52 -43.67 -19.75
N SER A 5 22.21 -43.84 -19.86
CA SER A 5 21.26 -42.73 -19.79
C SER A 5 21.40 -41.98 -18.46
N PRO A 6 21.15 -40.66 -18.40
CA PRO A 6 21.23 -39.90 -17.16
C PRO A 6 20.32 -40.46 -16.06
N LEU A 7 20.68 -40.31 -14.79
CA LEU A 7 19.90 -40.81 -13.65
C LEU A 7 18.45 -40.29 -13.66
N ALA A 8 18.26 -39.03 -14.06
CA ALA A 8 16.93 -38.42 -14.20
C ALA A 8 16.03 -39.13 -15.23
N GLU A 9 16.60 -39.74 -16.27
CA GLU A 9 15.85 -40.54 -17.25
C GLU A 9 15.58 -41.95 -16.74
N GLN A 10 16.54 -42.55 -16.03
CA GLN A 10 16.40 -43.90 -15.46
C GLN A 10 15.31 -43.98 -14.38
N LEU A 11 15.16 -42.90 -13.60
CA LEU A 11 14.20 -42.80 -12.50
C LEU A 11 12.88 -42.13 -12.91
N ARG A 12 12.68 -41.86 -14.21
CA ARG A 12 11.43 -41.25 -14.66
C ARG A 12 10.25 -42.17 -14.29
N PRO A 13 9.24 -41.67 -13.54
CA PRO A 13 8.04 -42.43 -13.21
C PRO A 13 7.38 -43.05 -14.44
N LYS A 14 6.90 -44.30 -14.31
CA LYS A 14 6.19 -45.03 -15.36
C LYS A 14 4.69 -45.15 -15.11
N ARG A 15 4.24 -44.77 -13.91
CA ARG A 15 2.84 -44.80 -13.51
C ARG A 15 2.49 -43.52 -12.77
N LEU A 16 1.23 -43.10 -12.82
CA LEU A 16 0.79 -41.89 -12.14
C LEU A 16 0.98 -41.97 -10.61
N ASP A 17 0.89 -43.16 -10.02
CA ASP A 17 1.13 -43.39 -8.58
C ASP A 17 2.61 -43.27 -8.18
N GLU A 18 3.53 -43.37 -9.15
CA GLU A 18 4.96 -43.16 -8.92
C GLU A 18 5.34 -41.68 -9.06
N TYR A 19 4.43 -40.82 -9.53
CA TYR A 19 4.70 -39.40 -9.71
C TYR A 19 4.75 -38.68 -8.35
N VAL A 20 5.90 -38.07 -8.04
CA VAL A 20 6.11 -37.36 -6.78
C VAL A 20 5.80 -35.87 -6.94
N GLY A 21 5.09 -35.30 -5.96
CA GLY A 21 4.63 -33.91 -5.97
C GLY A 21 3.31 -33.69 -6.71
N GLN A 22 2.89 -32.43 -6.81
CA GLN A 22 1.65 -31.99 -7.49
C GLN A 22 0.38 -32.70 -7.00
N LYS A 23 0.27 -33.00 -5.71
CA LYS A 23 -0.84 -33.77 -5.13
C LYS A 23 -2.21 -33.13 -5.38
N HIS A 24 -2.28 -31.81 -5.54
CA HIS A 24 -3.49 -31.07 -5.92
C HIS A 24 -3.97 -31.38 -7.35
N LEU A 25 -3.07 -31.80 -8.25
CA LEU A 25 -3.39 -32.16 -9.63
C LEU A 25 -3.55 -33.67 -9.82
N VAL A 26 -2.63 -34.47 -9.26
CA VAL A 26 -2.52 -35.91 -9.54
C VAL A 26 -2.82 -36.82 -8.36
N GLY A 27 -3.11 -36.26 -7.17
CA GLY A 27 -3.55 -37.04 -6.01
C GLY A 27 -4.96 -37.64 -6.18
N GLU A 28 -5.45 -38.37 -5.18
CA GLU A 28 -6.74 -39.09 -5.25
C GLU A 28 -7.93 -38.20 -5.66
N GLN A 29 -7.95 -36.94 -5.21
CA GLN A 29 -8.98 -35.95 -5.59
C GLN A 29 -8.53 -34.97 -6.69
N GLY A 30 -7.34 -35.19 -7.23
CA GLY A 30 -6.71 -34.34 -8.23
C GLY A 30 -7.54 -34.24 -9.52
N VAL A 31 -7.54 -33.05 -10.13
CA VAL A 31 -8.32 -32.80 -11.34
C VAL A 31 -7.78 -33.60 -12.52
N ILE A 32 -6.45 -33.68 -12.67
CA ILE A 32 -5.82 -34.41 -13.78
C ILE A 32 -6.06 -35.92 -13.62
N ARG A 33 -5.94 -36.46 -12.40
CA ARG A 33 -6.24 -37.89 -12.14
C ARG A 33 -7.66 -38.25 -12.56
N ARG A 34 -8.67 -37.49 -12.12
CA ARG A 34 -10.07 -37.72 -12.49
C ARG A 34 -10.32 -37.66 -13.99
N VAL A 35 -9.68 -36.71 -14.68
CA VAL A 35 -9.82 -36.53 -16.12
C VAL A 35 -9.19 -37.70 -16.90
N ILE A 36 -8.06 -38.24 -16.43
CA ILE A 36 -7.44 -39.46 -16.98
C ILE A 36 -8.37 -40.67 -16.76
N GLU A 37 -8.88 -40.86 -15.54
CA GLU A 37 -9.77 -41.99 -15.18
C GLU A 37 -11.07 -41.98 -15.99
N GLN A 38 -11.60 -40.79 -16.29
CA GLN A 38 -12.80 -40.61 -17.11
C GLN A 38 -12.53 -40.67 -18.62
N LYS A 39 -11.26 -40.72 -19.04
CA LYS A 39 -10.81 -40.67 -20.45
C LYS A 39 -11.34 -39.45 -21.22
N GLN A 40 -11.52 -38.31 -20.55
CA GLN A 40 -12.05 -37.07 -21.14
C GLN A 40 -11.02 -35.93 -21.09
N ILE A 41 -9.88 -36.13 -21.74
CA ILE A 41 -8.79 -35.14 -21.74
C ILE A 41 -9.09 -33.98 -22.70
N HIS A 42 -8.90 -32.77 -22.18
CA HIS A 42 -8.99 -31.51 -22.90
C HIS A 42 -7.59 -30.95 -23.14
N SER A 43 -7.44 -30.05 -24.11
CA SER A 43 -6.16 -29.36 -24.32
C SER A 43 -5.77 -28.55 -23.08
N MET A 44 -4.49 -28.58 -22.72
CA MET A 44 -4.01 -28.02 -21.46
C MET A 44 -2.62 -27.39 -21.60
N ILE A 45 -2.33 -26.43 -20.74
CA ILE A 45 -1.01 -25.81 -20.60
C ILE A 45 -0.51 -26.05 -19.17
N PHE A 46 0.61 -26.76 -19.05
CA PHE A 46 1.37 -26.93 -17.82
C PHE A 46 2.30 -25.74 -17.64
N TRP A 47 2.02 -24.94 -16.62
CA TRP A 47 2.86 -23.80 -16.23
C TRP A 47 3.52 -24.10 -14.89
N GLY A 48 4.84 -24.01 -14.82
CA GLY A 48 5.58 -24.13 -13.57
C GLY A 48 7.08 -24.15 -13.80
N PRO A 49 7.89 -24.12 -12.72
CA PRO A 49 9.34 -24.01 -12.83
C PRO A 49 9.97 -25.26 -13.48
N PRO A 50 11.25 -25.22 -13.89
CA PRO A 50 11.94 -26.39 -14.41
C PRO A 50 11.99 -27.52 -13.37
N GLY A 51 11.97 -28.77 -13.85
CA GLY A 51 12.16 -29.93 -12.98
C GLY A 51 10.99 -30.37 -12.11
N VAL A 52 9.81 -29.74 -12.21
CA VAL A 52 8.60 -30.14 -11.48
C VAL A 52 7.79 -31.26 -12.14
N GLY A 53 8.28 -31.81 -13.25
CA GLY A 53 7.72 -33.00 -13.92
C GLY A 53 6.73 -32.76 -15.06
N LYS A 54 6.65 -31.55 -15.65
CA LYS A 54 5.77 -31.23 -16.81
C LYS A 54 5.82 -32.26 -17.95
N THR A 55 7.02 -32.56 -18.46
CA THR A 55 7.24 -33.54 -19.55
C THR A 55 6.86 -34.96 -19.11
N THR A 56 7.22 -35.34 -17.87
CA THR A 56 6.90 -36.65 -17.30
C THR A 56 5.38 -36.83 -17.20
N LEU A 57 4.66 -35.81 -16.70
CA LEU A 57 3.21 -35.86 -16.55
C LEU A 57 2.51 -36.00 -17.91
N ALA A 58 2.97 -35.29 -18.94
CA ALA A 58 2.44 -35.43 -20.29
C ALA A 58 2.63 -36.86 -20.85
N SER A 59 3.81 -37.46 -20.62
CA SER A 59 4.10 -38.83 -21.03
C SER A 59 3.21 -39.85 -20.30
N LEU A 60 3.04 -39.70 -18.99
CA LEU A 60 2.18 -40.57 -18.18
C LEU A 60 0.73 -40.50 -18.61
N ILE A 61 0.23 -39.28 -18.91
CA ILE A 61 -1.11 -39.08 -19.45
C ILE A 61 -1.30 -39.88 -20.75
N ALA A 62 -0.33 -39.81 -21.66
CA ALA A 62 -0.42 -40.51 -22.94
C ALA A 62 -0.38 -42.04 -22.77
N GLU A 63 0.48 -42.54 -21.87
CA GLU A 63 0.57 -43.97 -21.54
C GLU A 63 -0.74 -44.51 -20.93
N GLU A 64 -1.33 -43.81 -19.97
CA GLU A 64 -2.60 -44.21 -19.32
C GLU A 64 -3.78 -44.19 -20.30
N LEU A 65 -3.79 -43.24 -21.25
CA LEU A 65 -4.81 -43.19 -22.30
C LEU A 65 -4.57 -44.16 -23.47
N GLN A 66 -3.37 -44.73 -23.58
CA GLN A 66 -2.91 -45.49 -24.76
C GLN A 66 -3.08 -44.69 -26.07
N ALA A 67 -2.92 -43.37 -26.01
CA ALA A 67 -3.10 -42.47 -27.15
C ALA A 67 -1.79 -42.29 -27.93
N PRO A 68 -1.82 -42.10 -29.26
CA PRO A 68 -0.65 -41.72 -30.03
C PRO A 68 -0.02 -40.44 -29.47
N PHE A 69 1.27 -40.49 -29.09
CA PHE A 69 1.98 -39.38 -28.44
C PHE A 69 3.03 -38.78 -29.35
N PHE A 70 2.86 -37.50 -29.68
CA PHE A 70 3.82 -36.73 -30.49
C PHE A 70 4.48 -35.66 -29.62
N VAL A 71 5.80 -35.56 -29.71
CA VAL A 71 6.59 -34.60 -28.92
C VAL A 71 7.28 -33.63 -29.87
N LEU A 72 7.02 -32.34 -29.67
CA LEU A 72 7.75 -31.24 -30.31
C LEU A 72 8.45 -30.39 -29.24
N SER A 73 9.66 -29.94 -29.55
CA SER A 73 10.34 -28.91 -28.75
C SER A 73 10.24 -27.59 -29.49
N ALA A 74 9.75 -26.54 -28.82
CA ALA A 74 9.53 -25.25 -29.45
C ALA A 74 10.82 -24.56 -29.92
N ILE A 75 11.97 -24.99 -29.41
CA ILE A 75 13.29 -24.46 -29.74
C ILE A 75 13.74 -24.93 -31.14
N ASN A 76 13.40 -26.18 -31.50
CA ASN A 76 13.93 -26.83 -32.69
C ASN A 76 12.87 -27.11 -33.77
N SER A 77 11.59 -26.82 -33.50
CA SER A 77 10.47 -27.17 -34.40
C SER A 77 9.93 -25.96 -35.15
N GLY A 78 9.80 -26.07 -36.47
CA GLY A 78 9.17 -25.06 -37.33
C GLY A 78 7.69 -25.34 -37.63
N VAL A 79 7.06 -24.46 -38.42
CA VAL A 79 5.67 -24.63 -38.89
C VAL A 79 5.49 -25.93 -39.70
N LYS A 80 6.53 -26.36 -40.42
CA LYS A 80 6.51 -27.58 -41.21
C LYS A 80 6.38 -28.83 -40.34
N ASP A 81 7.09 -28.87 -39.22
CA ASP A 81 7.07 -30.01 -38.29
C ASP A 81 5.71 -30.11 -37.59
N ILE A 82 5.13 -28.96 -37.22
CA ILE A 82 3.77 -28.88 -36.66
C ILE A 82 2.75 -29.46 -37.64
N ARG A 83 2.79 -29.06 -38.92
CA ARG A 83 1.88 -29.58 -39.94
C ARG A 83 2.06 -31.08 -40.18
N ALA A 84 3.31 -31.56 -40.23
CA ALA A 84 3.58 -32.99 -40.40
C ALA A 84 2.97 -33.83 -39.27
N VAL A 85 3.03 -33.36 -38.03
CA VAL A 85 2.39 -34.03 -36.89
C VAL A 85 0.86 -33.98 -36.97
N ILE A 86 0.29 -32.84 -37.37
CA ILE A 86 -1.17 -32.70 -37.58
C ILE A 86 -1.65 -33.68 -38.67
N ASP A 87 -0.94 -33.75 -39.80
CA ASP A 87 -1.28 -34.67 -40.91
C ASP A 87 -1.22 -36.14 -40.47
N GLN A 88 -0.23 -36.50 -39.63
CA GLN A 88 -0.14 -37.85 -39.05
C GLN A 88 -1.26 -38.12 -38.04
N ALA A 89 -1.65 -37.12 -37.25
CA ALA A 89 -2.76 -37.22 -36.31
C ALA A 89 -4.12 -37.39 -37.02
N GLU A 90 -4.34 -36.73 -38.17
CA GLU A 90 -5.56 -36.89 -38.97
C GLU A 90 -5.73 -38.32 -39.54
N GLN A 91 -4.62 -39.03 -39.75
CA GLN A 91 -4.64 -40.42 -40.24
C GLN A 91 -4.88 -41.45 -39.12
N SER A 92 -4.80 -41.03 -37.85
CA SER A 92 -5.05 -41.89 -36.71
C SER A 92 -6.55 -42.03 -36.44
N SER A 93 -7.01 -43.26 -36.17
CA SER A 93 -8.39 -43.52 -35.74
C SER A 93 -8.64 -43.15 -34.27
N GLN A 94 -7.59 -42.81 -33.52
CA GLN A 94 -7.64 -42.39 -32.12
C GLN A 94 -7.14 -40.95 -31.98
N GLN A 95 -7.72 -40.22 -31.03
CA GLN A 95 -7.34 -38.85 -30.70
C GLN A 95 -5.87 -38.80 -30.29
N ALA A 96 -5.05 -38.08 -31.06
CA ALA A 96 -3.61 -37.97 -30.82
C ALA A 96 -3.31 -36.89 -29.78
N LEU A 97 -2.28 -37.12 -28.98
CA LEU A 97 -1.81 -36.19 -27.97
C LEU A 97 -0.51 -35.53 -28.44
N LEU A 98 -0.55 -34.20 -28.58
CA LEU A 98 0.58 -33.39 -29.02
C LEU A 98 1.18 -32.66 -27.82
N PHE A 99 2.37 -33.06 -27.39
CA PHE A 99 3.14 -32.37 -26.38
C PHE A 99 4.10 -31.35 -27.02
N ILE A 100 4.07 -30.11 -26.52
CA ILE A 100 4.96 -29.03 -26.97
C ILE A 100 5.71 -28.49 -25.77
N ASP A 101 7.01 -28.78 -25.70
CA ASP A 101 7.87 -28.26 -24.63
C ASP A 101 8.34 -26.84 -24.95
N GLU A 102 8.42 -26.02 -23.90
CA GLU A 102 8.73 -24.58 -23.97
C GLU A 102 7.87 -23.80 -24.98
N ILE A 103 6.55 -24.03 -24.97
CA ILE A 103 5.59 -23.47 -25.96
C ILE A 103 5.67 -21.93 -26.09
N HIS A 104 6.15 -21.23 -25.07
CA HIS A 104 6.41 -19.77 -25.10
C HIS A 104 7.47 -19.36 -26.14
N ARG A 105 8.35 -20.28 -26.58
CA ARG A 105 9.36 -20.00 -27.60
C ARG A 105 8.81 -20.00 -29.03
N PHE A 106 7.60 -20.51 -29.26
CA PHE A 106 6.96 -20.44 -30.55
C PHE A 106 6.53 -19.02 -30.90
N SER A 107 6.89 -18.59 -32.11
CA SER A 107 6.34 -17.38 -32.72
C SER A 107 4.82 -17.44 -32.84
N LYS A 108 4.16 -16.27 -32.92
CA LYS A 108 2.70 -16.18 -33.12
C LYS A 108 2.22 -17.03 -34.30
N SER A 109 2.94 -16.99 -35.43
CA SER A 109 2.60 -17.81 -36.60
C SER A 109 2.68 -19.32 -36.38
N GLN A 110 3.61 -19.79 -35.54
CA GLN A 110 3.67 -21.21 -35.16
C GLN A 110 2.49 -21.58 -34.26
N GLN A 111 2.12 -20.72 -33.32
CA GLN A 111 0.97 -20.95 -32.44
C GLN A 111 -0.37 -20.91 -33.22
N ASP A 112 -0.53 -19.96 -34.15
CA ASP A 112 -1.72 -19.87 -35.02
C ASP A 112 -1.92 -21.16 -35.85
N SER A 113 -0.82 -21.82 -36.25
CA SER A 113 -0.88 -23.06 -37.02
C SER A 113 -1.49 -24.24 -36.27
N LEU A 114 -1.57 -24.16 -34.93
CA LEU A 114 -2.16 -25.20 -34.07
C LEU A 114 -3.68 -25.04 -33.91
N LEU A 115 -4.24 -23.84 -34.11
CA LEU A 115 -5.62 -23.51 -33.76
C LEU A 115 -6.64 -24.43 -34.42
N GLY A 116 -6.52 -24.62 -35.74
CA GLY A 116 -7.46 -25.43 -36.50
C GLY A 116 -7.48 -26.91 -36.07
N ALA A 117 -6.31 -27.46 -35.70
CA ALA A 117 -6.21 -28.85 -35.26
C ALA A 117 -6.73 -29.05 -33.83
N VAL A 118 -6.52 -28.07 -32.94
CA VAL A 118 -7.04 -28.08 -31.57
C VAL A 118 -8.57 -27.89 -31.57
N GLU A 119 -9.12 -27.00 -32.39
CA GLU A 119 -10.57 -26.75 -32.48
C GLU A 119 -11.36 -27.95 -32.99
N LYS A 120 -10.82 -28.66 -33.99
CA LYS A 120 -11.47 -29.82 -34.57
C LYS A 120 -11.31 -31.08 -33.71
N GLY A 121 -10.49 -31.03 -32.66
CA GLY A 121 -10.14 -32.19 -31.85
C GLY A 121 -9.22 -33.19 -32.55
N THR A 122 -8.56 -32.78 -33.64
CA THR A 122 -7.56 -33.60 -34.36
C THR A 122 -6.40 -33.96 -33.43
N VAL A 123 -5.96 -32.99 -32.62
CA VAL A 123 -4.96 -33.19 -31.58
C VAL A 123 -5.44 -32.61 -30.26
N THR A 124 -5.14 -33.32 -29.17
CA THR A 124 -5.21 -32.77 -27.83
C THR A 124 -3.85 -32.19 -27.46
N LEU A 125 -3.79 -30.87 -27.31
CA LEU A 125 -2.54 -30.16 -27.06
C LEU A 125 -2.19 -30.20 -25.57
N ILE A 126 -0.97 -30.61 -25.24
CA ILE A 126 -0.35 -30.37 -23.93
C ILE A 126 0.87 -29.47 -24.13
N GLY A 127 0.73 -28.18 -23.82
CA GLY A 127 1.86 -27.25 -23.83
C GLY A 127 2.55 -27.21 -22.47
N ALA A 128 3.88 -27.13 -22.43
CA ALA A 128 4.64 -26.86 -21.21
C ALA A 128 5.37 -25.53 -21.32
N THR A 129 5.37 -24.75 -20.24
CA THR A 129 6.10 -23.49 -20.17
C THR A 129 6.60 -23.22 -18.74
N THR A 130 7.77 -22.59 -18.65
CA THR A 130 8.29 -21.98 -17.42
C THR A 130 7.88 -20.51 -17.29
N GLU A 131 7.56 -19.86 -18.40
CA GLU A 131 7.10 -18.47 -18.44
C GLU A 131 5.58 -18.37 -18.32
N ASN A 132 5.09 -17.24 -17.79
CA ASN A 132 3.65 -17.03 -17.59
C ASN A 132 2.91 -17.07 -18.93
N PRO A 133 1.97 -18.04 -19.11
CA PRO A 133 1.35 -18.29 -20.41
C PRO A 133 0.52 -17.12 -20.92
N SER A 134 0.02 -16.23 -20.06
CA SER A 134 -0.80 -15.08 -20.47
C SER A 134 -0.05 -14.01 -21.28
N PHE A 135 1.29 -13.99 -21.23
CA PHE A 135 2.11 -13.06 -22.01
C PHE A 135 2.61 -13.66 -23.32
N GLU A 136 3.00 -14.93 -23.30
CA GLU A 136 3.73 -15.57 -24.41
C GLU A 136 2.86 -16.48 -25.30
N VAL A 137 1.74 -16.98 -24.78
CA VAL A 137 0.80 -17.78 -25.56
C VAL A 137 -0.32 -16.88 -26.08
N ILE A 138 -0.63 -16.99 -27.38
CA ILE A 138 -1.66 -16.18 -28.02
C ILE A 138 -3.05 -16.44 -27.39
N ALA A 139 -3.81 -15.37 -27.19
CA ALA A 139 -5.15 -15.45 -26.59
C ALA A 139 -6.10 -16.48 -27.25
N PRO A 140 -6.12 -16.65 -28.60
CA PRO A 140 -6.92 -17.70 -29.22
C PRO A 140 -6.55 -19.12 -28.75
N LEU A 141 -5.27 -19.43 -28.63
CA LEU A 141 -4.83 -20.77 -28.20
C LEU A 141 -5.12 -20.97 -26.71
N LEU A 142 -4.86 -19.96 -25.87
CA LEU A 142 -5.18 -19.99 -24.45
C LEU A 142 -6.68 -20.22 -24.19
N SER A 143 -7.56 -19.58 -24.95
CA SER A 143 -9.01 -19.75 -24.77
C SER A 143 -9.50 -21.19 -25.04
N ARG A 144 -8.68 -22.03 -25.68
CA ARG A 144 -8.98 -23.44 -26.01
C ARG A 144 -8.24 -24.42 -25.11
N CYS A 145 -7.42 -23.94 -24.18
CA CYS A 145 -6.62 -24.76 -23.29
C CYS A 145 -6.89 -24.43 -21.82
N GLN A 146 -6.98 -25.46 -20.98
CA GLN A 146 -7.01 -25.26 -19.54
C GLN A 146 -5.58 -25.08 -19.00
N VAL A 147 -5.32 -24.02 -18.24
CA VAL A 147 -4.02 -23.79 -17.62
C VAL A 147 -3.97 -24.49 -16.26
N TYR A 148 -2.95 -25.32 -16.04
CA TYR A 148 -2.66 -25.96 -14.75
C TYR A 148 -1.31 -25.49 -14.23
N LEU A 149 -1.31 -25.00 -12.99
CA LEU A 149 -0.12 -24.56 -12.28
C LEU A 149 0.54 -25.76 -11.58
N LEU A 150 1.80 -26.03 -11.93
CA LEU A 150 2.67 -26.97 -11.24
C LEU A 150 3.56 -26.20 -10.28
N GLU A 151 3.44 -26.52 -8.99
CA GLU A 151 4.16 -25.83 -7.92
C GLU A 151 5.61 -26.35 -7.79
N PRO A 152 6.55 -25.56 -7.24
CA PRO A 152 7.86 -26.09 -6.86
C PRO A 152 7.73 -27.30 -5.93
N LEU A 153 8.62 -28.30 -6.06
CA LEU A 153 8.58 -29.48 -5.21
C LEU A 153 8.93 -29.12 -3.76
N THR A 154 8.17 -29.66 -2.80
CA THR A 154 8.43 -29.43 -1.38
C THR A 154 9.65 -30.21 -0.92
N GLN A 155 10.13 -29.91 0.29
CA GLN A 155 11.25 -30.64 0.86
C GLN A 155 10.92 -32.13 1.08
N GLU A 156 9.67 -32.45 1.45
CA GLU A 156 9.21 -33.83 1.58
C GLU A 156 9.18 -34.56 0.23
N ASP A 157 8.74 -33.89 -0.85
CA ASP A 157 8.76 -34.45 -2.20
C ASP A 157 10.20 -34.73 -2.67
N LEU A 158 11.13 -33.80 -2.42
CA LEU A 158 12.54 -33.96 -2.75
C LEU A 158 13.22 -35.08 -1.94
N GLU A 159 12.80 -35.27 -0.69
CA GLU A 159 13.29 -36.37 0.15
C GLU A 159 12.87 -37.72 -0.39
N GLU A 160 11.60 -37.89 -0.79
CA GLU A 160 11.13 -39.11 -1.44
C GLU A 160 11.89 -39.41 -2.74
N ILE A 161 12.15 -38.39 -3.56
CA ILE A 161 12.93 -38.55 -4.80
C ILE A 161 14.39 -38.95 -4.49
N LEU A 162 14.99 -38.35 -3.46
CA LEU A 162 16.34 -38.69 -3.01
C LEU A 162 16.42 -40.15 -2.54
N GLU A 163 15.49 -40.61 -1.71
CA GLU A 163 15.44 -41.99 -1.23
C GLU A 163 15.34 -42.99 -2.39
N ARG A 164 14.46 -42.73 -3.36
CA ARG A 164 14.33 -43.55 -4.58
C ARG A 164 15.62 -43.57 -5.39
N ALA A 165 16.31 -42.42 -5.50
CA ALA A 165 17.57 -42.33 -6.21
C ALA A 165 18.69 -43.13 -5.53
N ILE A 166 18.82 -43.02 -4.21
CA ILE A 166 19.82 -43.76 -3.45
C ILE A 166 19.54 -45.27 -3.50
N ALA A 167 18.28 -45.68 -3.34
CA ALA A 167 17.88 -47.08 -3.43
C ALA A 167 18.16 -47.69 -4.83
N HIS A 168 17.99 -46.90 -5.90
CA HIS A 168 18.35 -47.32 -7.25
C HIS A 168 19.86 -47.43 -7.44
N LEU A 169 20.62 -46.43 -7.00
CA LEU A 169 22.09 -46.41 -7.11
C LEU A 169 22.76 -47.51 -6.28
N GLN A 170 22.21 -47.85 -5.12
CA GLN A 170 22.67 -48.96 -4.28
C GLN A 170 22.63 -50.32 -5.01
N LYS A 171 21.76 -50.50 -6.02
CA LYS A 171 21.75 -51.73 -6.85
C LYS A 171 22.89 -51.78 -7.86
N SER A 172 23.44 -50.62 -8.22
CA SER A 172 24.48 -50.48 -9.26
C SER A 172 25.88 -50.22 -8.70
N CYS A 173 26.01 -49.72 -7.48
CA CYS A 173 27.29 -49.42 -6.84
C CYS A 173 27.84 -50.61 -6.06
N SER A 174 29.16 -50.83 -6.15
CA SER A 174 29.87 -51.90 -5.43
C SER A 174 30.07 -51.62 -3.94
N TYR A 175 29.64 -50.45 -3.46
CA TYR A 175 29.80 -49.96 -2.10
C TYR A 175 28.49 -49.35 -1.59
N PRO A 176 28.19 -49.45 -0.28
CA PRO A 176 27.02 -48.81 0.31
C PRO A 176 27.13 -47.28 0.26
N ILE A 177 26.01 -46.63 -0.05
CA ILE A 177 25.87 -45.17 -0.04
C ILE A 177 25.11 -44.77 1.23
N LYS A 178 25.72 -43.90 2.04
CA LYS A 178 25.14 -43.33 3.26
C LYS A 178 24.97 -41.82 3.08
N VAL A 179 23.75 -41.31 3.29
CA VAL A 179 23.46 -39.87 3.34
C VAL A 179 23.48 -39.45 4.80
N GLU A 180 24.41 -38.59 5.20
CA GLU A 180 24.49 -38.05 6.57
C GLU A 180 23.82 -36.68 6.66
N GLU A 181 24.00 -35.86 5.63
CA GLU A 181 23.45 -34.51 5.55
C GLU A 181 22.86 -34.29 4.16
N LYS A 182 21.72 -33.59 4.09
CA LYS A 182 20.90 -33.45 2.86
C LYS A 182 20.69 -32.00 2.44
N GLU A 183 21.08 -31.05 3.28
CA GLU A 183 20.82 -29.63 3.10
C GLU A 183 21.47 -29.08 1.83
N ALA A 184 22.71 -29.47 1.53
CA ALA A 184 23.41 -29.04 0.32
C ALA A 184 22.75 -29.54 -0.96
N LEU A 185 22.22 -30.77 -0.96
CA LEU A 185 21.51 -31.35 -2.10
C LEU A 185 20.18 -30.63 -2.36
N PHE A 186 19.41 -30.35 -1.30
CA PHE A 186 18.14 -29.64 -1.40
C PHE A 186 18.33 -28.15 -1.72
N HIS A 187 19.37 -27.52 -1.16
CA HIS A 187 19.71 -26.15 -1.49
C HIS A 187 20.12 -26.01 -2.97
N PHE A 188 20.87 -26.97 -3.50
CA PHE A 188 21.24 -26.98 -4.91
C PHE A 188 20.06 -27.27 -5.83
N SER A 189 19.15 -28.16 -5.43
CA SER A 189 17.97 -28.48 -6.24
C SER A 189 17.03 -27.29 -6.36
N GLY A 190 16.81 -26.53 -5.26
CA GLY A 190 15.91 -25.38 -5.25
C GLY A 190 14.49 -25.72 -5.69
N GLY A 191 14.00 -26.94 -5.38
CA GLY A 191 12.69 -27.42 -5.81
C GLY A 191 12.65 -28.12 -7.18
N ASP A 192 13.80 -28.31 -7.85
CA ASP A 192 13.92 -28.99 -9.15
C ASP A 192 14.45 -30.44 -8.98
N ALA A 193 13.61 -31.43 -9.30
CA ALA A 193 13.98 -32.85 -9.20
C ALA A 193 15.11 -33.24 -10.15
N ARG A 194 15.16 -32.67 -11.36
CA ARG A 194 16.20 -32.96 -12.35
C ARG A 194 17.57 -32.49 -11.83
N LYS A 195 17.63 -31.30 -11.23
CA LYS A 195 18.85 -30.80 -10.58
C LYS A 195 19.27 -31.66 -9.39
N LEU A 196 18.32 -32.07 -8.55
CA LEU A 196 18.60 -32.99 -7.43
C LEU A 196 19.24 -34.30 -7.93
N LEU A 197 18.60 -34.97 -8.89
CA LEU A 197 19.09 -36.24 -9.42
C LEU A 197 20.45 -36.10 -10.11
N ASN A 198 20.69 -34.99 -10.82
CA ASN A 198 22.00 -34.70 -11.40
C ASN A 198 23.06 -34.46 -10.31
N ALA A 199 22.72 -33.77 -9.23
CA ALA A 199 23.63 -33.54 -8.11
C ALA A 199 24.00 -34.84 -7.39
N VAL A 200 23.02 -35.72 -7.17
CA VAL A 200 23.25 -37.04 -6.59
C VAL A 200 24.13 -37.90 -7.50
N ASP A 201 23.79 -38.00 -8.78
CA ASP A 201 24.58 -38.77 -9.77
C ASP A 201 26.03 -38.26 -9.85
N LEU A 202 26.21 -36.94 -9.88
CA LEU A 202 27.54 -36.32 -9.89
C LEU A 202 28.31 -36.60 -8.60
N SER A 203 27.66 -36.45 -7.44
CA SER A 203 28.28 -36.68 -6.13
C SER A 203 28.76 -38.12 -5.99
N VAL A 204 27.94 -39.09 -6.41
CA VAL A 204 28.31 -40.51 -6.36
C VAL A 204 29.45 -40.85 -7.33
N LYS A 205 29.55 -40.17 -8.48
CA LYS A 205 30.64 -40.37 -9.44
C LYS A 205 31.96 -39.74 -9.00
N LEU A 206 31.93 -38.62 -8.28
CA LEU A 206 33.12 -37.83 -7.96
C LEU A 206 33.67 -38.09 -6.55
N ILE A 207 32.82 -38.47 -5.59
CA ILE A 207 33.24 -38.71 -4.21
C ILE A 207 33.81 -40.13 -4.10
N GLN A 208 35.06 -40.23 -3.62
CA GLN A 208 35.67 -41.52 -3.36
C GLN A 208 35.14 -42.11 -2.04
N PRO A 209 34.81 -43.42 -1.99
CA PRO A 209 34.42 -44.09 -0.76
C PRO A 209 35.55 -44.00 0.29
N THR A 210 35.17 -43.78 1.55
CA THR A 210 36.09 -43.85 2.71
C THR A 210 35.72 -45.10 3.50
N ASP A 211 36.69 -45.95 3.82
CA ASP A 211 36.45 -47.23 4.52
C ASP A 211 35.40 -48.14 3.85
N GLY A 212 35.33 -48.10 2.52
CA GLY A 212 34.40 -48.91 1.74
C GLY A 212 32.96 -48.39 1.70
N VAL A 213 32.67 -47.22 2.30
CA VAL A 213 31.35 -46.58 2.28
C VAL A 213 31.43 -45.23 1.59
N LEU A 214 30.49 -44.93 0.68
CA LEU A 214 30.36 -43.59 0.10
C LEU A 214 29.45 -42.76 0.99
N VAL A 215 30.02 -41.70 1.59
CA VAL A 215 29.29 -40.78 2.48
C VAL A 215 28.97 -39.48 1.76
N LEU A 216 27.69 -39.16 1.63
CA LEU A 216 27.18 -37.89 1.15
C LEU A 216 26.91 -36.97 2.36
N ASN A 217 27.72 -35.92 2.49
CA ASN A 217 27.56 -34.84 3.47
C ASN A 217 27.63 -33.47 2.78
N ASN A 218 27.29 -32.40 3.48
CA ASN A 218 27.15 -31.08 2.86
C ASN A 218 28.45 -30.57 2.25
N GLU A 219 29.58 -30.80 2.91
CA GLU A 219 30.90 -30.37 2.43
C GLU A 219 31.32 -31.08 1.13
N LYS A 220 31.26 -32.42 1.11
CA LYS A 220 31.68 -33.22 -0.06
C LYS A 220 30.74 -32.98 -1.25
N VAL A 221 29.44 -32.86 -1.00
CA VAL A 221 28.44 -32.52 -2.02
C VAL A 221 28.75 -31.13 -2.61
N ALA A 222 28.95 -30.11 -1.77
CA ALA A 222 29.24 -28.77 -2.24
C ALA A 222 30.52 -28.70 -3.08
N GLN A 223 31.59 -29.40 -2.68
CA GLN A 223 32.85 -29.46 -3.44
C GLN A 223 32.69 -30.16 -4.80
N SER A 224 31.87 -31.21 -4.88
CA SER A 224 31.60 -31.94 -6.12
C SER A 224 30.80 -31.08 -7.12
N ILE A 225 29.84 -30.30 -6.62
CA ILE A 225 28.96 -29.45 -7.43
C ILE A 225 29.67 -28.16 -7.86
N GLN A 226 30.41 -27.48 -6.96
CA GLN A 226 31.10 -26.21 -7.27
C GLN A 226 32.09 -26.32 -8.43
N LYS A 227 32.74 -27.47 -8.62
CA LYS A 227 33.64 -27.69 -9.77
C LYS A 227 32.93 -27.63 -11.13
N ASN A 228 31.59 -27.70 -11.17
CA ASN A 228 30.78 -27.72 -12.39
C ASN A 228 29.92 -26.45 -12.59
N ILE A 229 29.86 -25.52 -11.62
CA ILE A 229 29.05 -24.29 -11.67
C ILE A 229 29.59 -23.23 -12.66
N ALA A 230 30.72 -23.48 -13.33
CA ALA A 230 31.25 -22.59 -14.36
C ALA A 230 30.40 -22.50 -15.66
N LEU A 231 29.25 -23.19 -15.72
CA LEU A 231 28.31 -23.17 -16.85
C LEU A 231 26.91 -22.76 -16.36
N TYR A 232 26.67 -21.45 -16.34
CA TYR A 232 25.42 -20.83 -15.88
C TYR A 232 24.28 -20.90 -16.92
N ASP A 233 23.06 -21.12 -16.43
CA ASP A 233 21.80 -21.16 -17.20
C ASP A 233 21.19 -19.75 -17.29
N LYS A 234 21.21 -19.19 -18.50
CA LYS A 234 20.69 -17.85 -18.86
C LYS A 234 19.21 -17.83 -19.23
N THR A 235 18.41 -18.88 -18.96
CA THR A 235 17.09 -19.04 -19.61
C THR A 235 15.86 -19.24 -18.72
N GLY A 236 15.94 -19.15 -17.39
CA GLY A 236 14.83 -19.47 -16.49
C GLY A 236 14.16 -18.32 -15.74
N GLU A 237 12.89 -18.52 -15.37
CA GLU A 237 12.00 -17.73 -14.47
C GLU A 237 12.72 -16.95 -13.34
N ASN A 238 13.73 -17.56 -12.71
CA ASN A 238 14.59 -16.93 -11.69
C ASN A 238 15.29 -15.65 -12.16
N HIS A 239 15.69 -15.55 -13.43
CA HIS A 239 16.28 -14.34 -14.01
C HIS A 239 15.28 -13.17 -13.92
N TYR A 240 14.03 -13.41 -14.32
CA TYR A 240 12.96 -12.40 -14.28
C TYR A 240 12.56 -12.02 -12.85
N ASP A 241 12.52 -12.99 -11.94
CA ASP A 241 12.20 -12.72 -10.54
C ASP A 241 13.29 -11.88 -9.86
N ILE A 242 14.57 -12.20 -10.09
CA ILE A 242 15.68 -11.47 -9.49
C ILE A 242 15.77 -10.06 -10.06
N ILE A 243 15.67 -9.86 -11.39
CA ILE A 243 15.68 -8.52 -11.96
C ILE A 243 14.43 -7.73 -11.56
N SER A 244 13.28 -8.39 -11.42
CA SER A 244 12.09 -7.74 -10.92
C SER A 244 12.24 -7.32 -9.46
N ALA A 245 12.83 -8.16 -8.61
CA ALA A 245 13.08 -7.83 -7.21
C ALA A 245 14.06 -6.66 -7.11
N PHE A 246 15.11 -6.65 -7.94
CA PHE A 246 16.07 -5.56 -8.06
C PHE A 246 15.40 -4.22 -8.40
N ILE A 247 14.55 -4.19 -9.43
CA ILE A 247 13.81 -2.98 -9.84
C ILE A 247 12.81 -2.55 -8.75
N LYS A 248 12.06 -3.50 -8.17
CA LYS A 248 11.10 -3.21 -7.10
C LYS A 248 11.76 -2.69 -5.83
N SER A 249 12.94 -3.18 -5.47
CA SER A 249 13.73 -2.66 -4.35
C SER A 249 14.19 -1.22 -4.58
N MET A 250 14.71 -0.91 -5.78
CA MET A 250 15.05 0.48 -6.12
C MET A 250 13.83 1.40 -6.14
N ARG A 251 12.71 0.96 -6.72
CA ARG A 251 11.43 1.68 -6.73
C ARG A 251 10.90 1.91 -5.31
N GLY A 252 11.00 0.89 -4.46
CA GLY A 252 10.65 0.92 -3.03
C GLY A 252 11.63 1.72 -2.16
N SER A 253 12.67 2.31 -2.76
CA SER A 253 13.68 3.11 -2.08
C SER A 253 14.48 2.36 -1.00
N ASP A 254 14.69 1.05 -1.20
CA ASP A 254 15.55 0.22 -0.36
C ASP A 254 16.88 -0.07 -1.08
N PRO A 255 17.94 0.72 -0.82
CA PRO A 255 19.25 0.50 -1.42
C PRO A 255 19.90 -0.81 -0.96
N ASN A 256 19.58 -1.31 0.24
CA ASN A 256 20.20 -2.52 0.78
C ASN A 256 19.68 -3.76 0.05
N ALA A 257 18.36 -3.88 -0.09
CA ALA A 257 17.76 -4.95 -0.86
C ALA A 257 18.18 -4.87 -2.35
N ALA A 258 18.23 -3.68 -2.94
CA ALA A 258 18.67 -3.50 -4.32
C ALA A 258 20.13 -3.96 -4.53
N LEU A 259 21.04 -3.68 -3.59
CA LEU A 259 22.42 -4.16 -3.64
C LEU A 259 22.52 -5.68 -3.49
N TYR A 260 21.69 -6.29 -2.64
CA TYR A 260 21.63 -7.75 -2.52
C TYR A 260 21.23 -8.41 -3.85
N TRP A 261 20.18 -7.92 -4.50
CA TRP A 261 19.76 -8.45 -5.80
C TRP A 261 20.78 -8.17 -6.91
N LEU A 262 21.46 -7.02 -6.89
CA LEU A 262 22.59 -6.74 -7.78
C LEU A 262 23.70 -7.79 -7.61
N ALA A 263 24.11 -8.06 -6.37
CA ALA A 263 25.16 -9.04 -6.07
C ALA A 263 24.76 -10.45 -6.53
N ARG A 264 23.50 -10.84 -6.31
CA ARG A 264 22.93 -12.10 -6.80
C ARG A 264 23.05 -12.22 -8.33
N MET A 265 22.69 -11.18 -9.08
CA MET A 265 22.81 -11.17 -10.55
C MET A 265 24.26 -11.24 -11.01
N LEU A 266 25.17 -10.46 -10.40
CA LEU A 266 26.58 -10.46 -10.77
C LEU A 266 27.26 -11.80 -10.49
N LEU A 267 26.99 -12.41 -9.33
CA LEU A 267 27.50 -13.75 -8.98
C LEU A 267 26.91 -14.84 -9.87
N ALA A 268 25.66 -14.65 -10.30
CA ALA A 268 25.01 -15.51 -11.27
C ALA A 268 25.55 -15.31 -12.71
N GLY A 269 26.40 -14.33 -12.99
CA GLY A 269 26.95 -14.11 -14.33
C GLY A 269 25.97 -13.44 -15.31
N GLU A 270 25.02 -12.66 -14.78
CA GLU A 270 24.12 -11.80 -15.55
C GLU A 270 24.89 -10.77 -16.39
N ASP A 271 24.37 -10.39 -17.56
CA ASP A 271 25.00 -9.35 -18.38
C ASP A 271 24.98 -7.99 -17.63
N PRO A 272 26.14 -7.40 -17.29
CA PRO A 272 26.19 -6.11 -16.60
C PRO A 272 25.51 -4.99 -17.39
N LEU A 273 25.53 -5.08 -18.74
CA LEU A 273 24.86 -4.11 -19.60
C LEU A 273 23.34 -4.27 -19.54
N PHE A 274 22.83 -5.48 -19.33
CA PHE A 274 21.41 -5.72 -19.11
C PHE A 274 20.93 -5.04 -17.81
N ILE A 275 21.68 -5.21 -16.72
CA ILE A 275 21.39 -4.56 -15.43
C ILE A 275 21.38 -3.03 -15.61
N ALA A 276 22.40 -2.47 -16.26
CA ALA A 276 22.49 -1.04 -16.51
C ALA A 276 21.35 -0.51 -17.41
N ARG A 277 20.90 -1.26 -18.43
CA ARG A 277 19.71 -0.91 -19.24
C ARG A 277 18.46 -0.79 -18.37
N ARG A 278 18.25 -1.73 -17.44
CA ARG A 278 17.09 -1.73 -16.53
C ARG A 278 17.14 -0.52 -15.57
N MET A 279 18.32 -0.08 -15.17
CA MET A 279 18.52 1.14 -14.37
C MET A 279 18.20 2.42 -15.14
N ILE A 280 18.52 2.49 -16.44
CA ILE A 280 18.13 3.62 -17.30
C ILE A 280 16.61 3.74 -17.39
N ILE A 281 15.92 2.60 -17.61
CA ILE A 281 14.45 2.57 -17.66
C ILE A 281 13.88 3.05 -16.33
N LEU A 282 14.35 2.51 -15.19
CA LEU A 282 13.90 2.93 -13.87
C LEU A 282 14.14 4.42 -13.62
N ALA A 283 15.26 4.99 -14.08
CA ALA A 283 15.54 6.41 -13.92
C ALA A 283 14.52 7.29 -14.65
N ALA A 284 14.00 6.86 -15.80
CA ALA A 284 12.96 7.58 -16.54
C ALA A 284 11.54 7.28 -16.03
N GLU A 285 11.27 6.03 -15.65
CA GLU A 285 9.95 5.51 -15.28
C GLU A 285 9.56 5.84 -13.84
N ASP A 286 10.46 5.62 -12.88
CA ASP A 286 10.16 5.67 -11.45
C ASP A 286 10.75 6.89 -10.73
N ILE A 287 11.68 7.61 -11.36
CA ILE A 287 12.29 8.84 -10.82
C ILE A 287 11.87 10.07 -11.66
N GLY A 288 11.99 9.98 -12.98
CA GLY A 288 11.50 10.98 -13.92
C GLY A 288 12.02 12.39 -13.60
N ASN A 289 11.11 13.37 -13.64
CA ASN A 289 11.46 14.78 -13.40
C ASN A 289 11.64 15.12 -11.91
N ALA A 290 11.41 14.17 -11.00
CA ALA A 290 11.68 14.40 -9.57
C ALA A 290 13.18 14.52 -9.29
N ASN A 291 14.00 13.79 -10.06
CA ASN A 291 15.45 13.98 -10.09
C ASN A 291 16.01 13.67 -11.50
N PRO A 292 16.08 14.68 -12.40
CA PRO A 292 16.55 14.48 -13.77
C PRO A 292 17.99 13.96 -13.87
N ASN A 293 18.82 14.18 -12.85
CA ASN A 293 20.20 13.69 -12.82
C ASN A 293 20.29 12.16 -12.72
N ALA A 294 19.22 11.50 -12.28
CA ALA A 294 19.16 10.04 -12.23
C ALA A 294 19.37 9.40 -13.60
N LEU A 295 18.74 9.96 -14.65
CA LEU A 295 18.90 9.46 -16.02
C LEU A 295 20.33 9.69 -16.54
N LEU A 296 20.93 10.84 -16.22
CA LEU A 296 22.31 11.15 -16.58
C LEU A 296 23.28 10.17 -15.92
N LEU A 297 23.11 9.90 -14.63
CA LEU A 297 23.97 8.97 -13.90
C LEU A 297 23.79 7.53 -14.40
N ALA A 298 22.55 7.09 -14.64
CA ALA A 298 22.28 5.75 -15.18
C ALA A 298 22.88 5.57 -16.58
N ASN A 299 22.81 6.59 -17.44
CA ASN A 299 23.42 6.55 -18.76
C ASN A 299 24.97 6.51 -18.69
N ASN A 300 25.56 7.32 -17.81
CA ASN A 300 27.01 7.29 -17.56
C ASN A 300 27.45 5.95 -16.97
N CYS A 301 26.64 5.35 -16.10
CA CYS A 301 26.86 4.01 -15.59
C CYS A 301 26.89 2.97 -16.71
N PHE A 302 25.90 2.99 -17.62
CA PHE A 302 25.87 2.09 -18.78
C PHE A 302 27.13 2.22 -19.65
N GLN A 303 27.55 3.46 -19.96
CA GLN A 303 28.79 3.70 -20.72
C GLN A 303 30.04 3.22 -19.99
N ALA A 304 30.15 3.50 -18.70
CA ALA A 304 31.29 3.09 -17.88
C ALA A 304 31.37 1.56 -17.74
N VAL A 305 30.23 0.88 -17.54
CA VAL A 305 30.16 -0.60 -17.50
C VAL A 305 30.63 -1.21 -18.83
N HIS A 306 30.23 -0.61 -19.95
CA HIS A 306 30.68 -1.03 -21.28
C HIS A 306 32.19 -0.85 -21.49
N GLN A 307 32.80 0.17 -20.88
CA GLN A 307 34.22 0.48 -21.06
C GLN A 307 35.15 -0.25 -20.10
N ILE A 308 34.73 -0.45 -18.84
CA ILE A 308 35.58 -0.95 -17.75
C ILE A 308 35.58 -2.49 -17.68
N GLY A 309 34.44 -3.14 -17.94
CA GLY A 309 34.29 -4.60 -17.78
C GLY A 309 34.28 -5.08 -16.32
N MET A 310 34.05 -6.37 -16.11
CA MET A 310 34.03 -7.01 -14.78
C MET A 310 35.43 -7.48 -14.37
N PRO A 311 35.79 -7.45 -13.07
CA PRO A 311 34.90 -7.21 -11.93
C PRO A 311 34.73 -5.73 -11.52
N GLU A 312 35.54 -4.79 -12.00
CA GLU A 312 35.55 -3.38 -11.57
C GLU A 312 34.22 -2.65 -11.83
N ALA A 313 33.52 -2.99 -12.93
CA ALA A 313 32.20 -2.44 -13.27
C ALA A 313 31.15 -2.62 -12.14
N ARG A 314 31.32 -3.61 -11.25
CA ARG A 314 30.44 -3.81 -10.08
C ARG A 314 30.35 -2.59 -9.17
N ILE A 315 31.42 -1.79 -9.10
CA ILE A 315 31.51 -0.60 -8.23
C ILE A 315 30.63 0.51 -8.80
N VAL A 316 30.71 0.75 -10.11
CA VAL A 316 29.92 1.77 -10.81
C VAL A 316 28.43 1.42 -10.79
N LEU A 317 28.11 0.13 -10.97
CA LEU A 317 26.75 -0.39 -10.82
C LEU A 317 26.22 -0.13 -9.41
N SER A 318 26.99 -0.52 -8.38
CA SER A 318 26.62 -0.34 -6.97
C SER A 318 26.34 1.13 -6.62
N GLN A 319 27.24 2.05 -6.99
CA GLN A 319 27.07 3.48 -6.76
C GLN A 319 25.78 4.01 -7.39
N THR A 320 25.51 3.61 -8.62
CA THR A 320 24.34 4.07 -9.36
C THR A 320 23.06 3.48 -8.78
N VAL A 321 23.06 2.20 -8.35
CA VAL A 321 21.94 1.57 -7.65
C VAL A 321 21.58 2.32 -6.38
N ILE A 322 22.57 2.66 -5.55
CA ILE A 322 22.35 3.42 -4.31
C ILE A 322 21.72 4.78 -4.64
N TYR A 323 22.26 5.49 -5.63
CA TYR A 323 21.74 6.79 -6.04
C TYR A 323 20.28 6.72 -6.53
N LEU A 324 19.95 5.75 -7.38
CA LEU A 324 18.60 5.57 -7.91
C LEU A 324 17.62 5.16 -6.80
N ALA A 325 18.01 4.23 -5.94
CA ALA A 325 17.20 3.82 -4.79
C ALA A 325 16.93 4.99 -3.83
N SER A 326 17.93 5.85 -3.58
CA SER A 326 17.79 7.02 -2.69
C SER A 326 17.23 8.28 -3.37
N SER A 327 16.92 8.24 -4.67
CA SER A 327 16.33 9.39 -5.38
C SER A 327 14.83 9.56 -5.09
N PRO A 328 14.31 10.80 -5.07
CA PRO A 328 12.87 11.05 -5.07
C PRO A 328 12.17 10.30 -6.21
N LYS A 329 11.03 9.66 -5.91
CA LYS A 329 10.29 8.87 -6.91
C LYS A 329 9.20 9.72 -7.56
N SER A 330 9.03 9.56 -8.86
CA SER A 330 7.90 10.06 -9.62
C SER A 330 7.75 9.29 -10.91
N ASN A 331 6.55 8.78 -11.15
CA ASN A 331 6.15 8.17 -12.42
C ASN A 331 5.29 9.10 -13.29
N ALA A 332 5.26 10.41 -13.02
CA ALA A 332 4.42 11.37 -13.75
C ALA A 332 4.68 11.37 -15.26
N SER A 333 5.95 11.36 -15.68
CA SER A 333 6.32 11.34 -17.10
C SER A 333 5.91 10.04 -17.79
N TYR A 334 6.01 8.91 -17.08
CA TYR A 334 5.61 7.59 -17.55
C TYR A 334 4.08 7.49 -17.73
N VAL A 335 3.32 7.88 -16.70
CA VAL A 335 1.85 7.90 -16.76
C VAL A 335 1.36 8.86 -17.85
N ALA A 336 2.02 10.02 -18.01
CA ALA A 336 1.61 11.01 -19.01
C ALA A 336 1.70 10.50 -20.45
N ILE A 337 2.74 9.74 -20.79
CA ILE A 337 2.87 9.18 -22.14
C ILE A 337 1.89 8.03 -22.36
N ASP A 338 1.66 7.18 -21.34
CA ASP A 338 0.69 6.09 -21.40
C ASP A 338 -0.75 6.61 -21.60
N GLU A 339 -1.13 7.64 -20.84
CA GLU A 339 -2.43 8.31 -21.03
C GLU A 339 -2.56 8.94 -22.41
N ALA A 340 -1.51 9.63 -22.90
CA ALA A 340 -1.53 10.22 -24.24
C ALA A 340 -1.70 9.17 -25.33
N MET A 341 -0.97 8.04 -25.24
CA MET A 341 -1.09 6.92 -26.17
C MET A 341 -2.48 6.27 -26.12
N GLU A 342 -3.05 6.09 -24.93
CA GLU A 342 -4.40 5.55 -24.77
C GLU A 342 -5.46 6.47 -25.40
N TRP A 343 -5.30 7.78 -25.27
CA TRP A 343 -6.20 8.76 -25.88
C TRP A 343 -6.11 8.77 -27.40
N VAL A 344 -4.92 8.64 -27.98
CA VAL A 344 -4.75 8.51 -29.44
C VAL A 344 -5.44 7.22 -29.92
N LYS A 345 -5.29 6.10 -29.22
CA LYS A 345 -6.01 4.85 -29.55
C LYS A 345 -7.53 5.01 -29.50
N LYS A 346 -8.07 5.81 -28.57
CA LYS A 346 -9.52 6.03 -28.42
C LYS A 346 -10.10 7.02 -29.45
N THR A 347 -9.35 8.06 -29.79
CA THR A 347 -9.85 9.17 -30.61
C THR A 347 -9.50 9.06 -32.09
N GLY A 348 -8.55 8.18 -32.43
CA GLY A 348 -7.99 8.08 -33.78
C GLY A 348 -7.10 9.26 -34.13
N ASP A 349 -6.82 9.44 -35.41
CA ASP A 349 -5.94 10.50 -35.92
C ASP A 349 -6.66 11.86 -35.97
N LEU A 350 -6.83 12.50 -34.82
CA LEU A 350 -7.36 13.86 -34.75
C LEU A 350 -6.48 14.82 -35.59
N PRO A 351 -7.07 15.70 -36.41
CA PRO A 351 -6.31 16.57 -37.29
C PRO A 351 -5.54 17.62 -36.50
N VAL A 352 -4.29 17.89 -36.91
CA VAL A 352 -3.48 18.99 -36.36
C VAL A 352 -4.20 20.33 -36.59
N PRO A 353 -4.35 21.20 -35.58
CA PRO A 353 -4.93 22.53 -35.73
C PRO A 353 -4.26 23.35 -36.83
N LEU A 354 -5.07 24.11 -37.61
CA LEU A 354 -4.58 24.84 -38.80
C LEU A 354 -3.43 25.80 -38.50
N HIS A 355 -3.48 26.50 -37.36
CA HIS A 355 -2.44 27.44 -36.94
C HIS A 355 -1.14 26.75 -36.49
N LEU A 356 -1.11 25.43 -36.31
CA LEU A 356 0.11 24.67 -36.01
C LEU A 356 0.69 23.95 -37.24
N ARG A 357 -0.06 23.90 -38.36
CA ARG A 357 0.39 23.23 -39.57
C ARG A 357 1.50 24.03 -40.24
N ASN A 358 2.45 23.30 -40.82
CA ASN A 358 3.44 23.90 -41.70
C ASN A 358 2.81 24.27 -43.05
N ALA A 359 3.21 25.40 -43.63
CA ALA A 359 2.71 25.89 -44.92
C ALA A 359 3.84 26.16 -45.93
N PRO A 360 4.60 25.12 -46.34
CA PRO A 360 5.74 25.28 -47.23
C PRO A 360 5.36 25.68 -48.67
N THR A 361 4.14 25.37 -49.12
CA THR A 361 3.68 25.65 -50.50
C THR A 361 2.71 26.84 -50.56
N LYS A 362 2.59 27.49 -51.73
CA LYS A 362 1.63 28.60 -51.93
C LYS A 362 0.18 28.17 -51.67
N LEU A 363 -0.22 27.01 -52.19
CA LEU A 363 -1.56 26.45 -51.96
C LEU A 363 -1.88 26.28 -50.46
N MET A 364 -0.92 25.83 -49.66
CA MET A 364 -1.12 25.66 -48.20
C MET A 364 -1.29 27.02 -47.49
N LYS A 365 -0.59 28.05 -47.94
CA LYS A 365 -0.77 29.42 -47.43
C LYS A 365 -2.14 29.99 -47.81
N ASP A 366 -2.60 29.69 -49.03
CA ASP A 366 -3.94 30.08 -49.51
C ASP A 366 -5.06 29.36 -48.73
N LEU A 367 -4.79 28.14 -48.24
CA LEU A 367 -5.65 27.39 -47.30
C LEU A 367 -5.48 27.80 -45.84
N ASN A 368 -4.79 28.91 -45.56
CA ASN A 368 -4.52 29.49 -44.24
C ASN A 368 -3.72 28.59 -43.27
N TYR A 369 -2.92 27.65 -43.76
CA TYR A 369 -2.07 26.83 -42.89
C TYR A 369 -1.01 27.73 -42.21
N GLY A 370 -0.85 27.59 -40.89
CA GLY A 370 0.14 28.33 -40.11
C GLY A 370 -0.06 29.84 -40.04
N LYS A 371 -1.15 30.38 -40.64
CA LYS A 371 -1.38 31.82 -40.78
C LYS A 371 -1.55 32.53 -39.43
N ASP A 372 -2.26 31.89 -38.50
CA ASP A 372 -2.53 32.42 -37.17
C ASP A 372 -1.57 31.89 -36.09
N TYR A 373 -0.46 31.27 -36.49
CA TYR A 373 0.54 30.77 -35.55
C TYR A 373 1.14 31.92 -34.75
N ARG A 374 1.02 31.86 -33.43
CA ARG A 374 1.68 32.83 -32.54
C ARG A 374 3.01 32.27 -32.10
N TYR A 375 4.10 32.87 -32.57
CA TYR A 375 5.46 32.45 -32.20
C TYR A 375 5.81 32.93 -30.79
N ALA A 376 5.97 32.00 -29.84
CA ALA A 376 6.03 32.30 -28.41
C ALA A 376 7.16 33.28 -28.02
N HIS A 377 8.32 33.23 -28.69
CA HIS A 377 9.44 34.15 -28.42
C HIS A 377 9.15 35.63 -28.74
N ASN A 378 8.11 35.92 -29.53
CA ASN A 378 7.69 37.29 -29.82
C ASN A 378 6.79 37.87 -28.73
N TYR A 379 6.41 37.09 -27.72
CA TYR A 379 5.54 37.50 -26.64
C TYR A 379 6.31 37.58 -25.32
N GLN A 380 5.75 38.33 -24.37
CA GLN A 380 6.32 38.49 -23.04
C GLN A 380 6.56 37.12 -22.36
N ASP A 381 7.67 37.00 -21.64
CA ASP A 381 8.11 35.76 -20.97
C ASP A 381 8.33 34.55 -21.91
N ASN A 382 8.47 34.79 -23.22
CA ASN A 382 8.56 33.77 -24.26
C ASN A 382 7.34 32.82 -24.26
N PHE A 383 6.14 33.32 -23.92
CA PHE A 383 4.94 32.52 -23.80
C PHE A 383 3.74 33.16 -24.49
N VAL A 384 2.92 32.34 -25.13
CA VAL A 384 1.63 32.76 -25.70
C VAL A 384 0.53 31.76 -25.37
N ASP A 385 -0.58 32.29 -24.88
CA ASP A 385 -1.80 31.50 -24.65
C ASP A 385 -2.48 31.21 -26.00
N GLN A 386 -2.20 30.03 -26.54
CA GLN A 386 -2.84 29.48 -27.74
C GLN A 386 -3.16 28.00 -27.53
N GLU A 387 -4.12 27.46 -28.29
CA GLU A 387 -4.44 26.04 -28.21
C GLU A 387 -3.44 25.21 -29.02
N PHE A 388 -2.85 24.20 -28.40
CA PHE A 388 -1.90 23.29 -29.04
C PHE A 388 -2.48 21.89 -29.28
N LEU A 389 -3.56 21.56 -28.57
CA LEU A 389 -4.31 20.32 -28.78
C LEU A 389 -5.39 20.51 -29.87
N PRO A 390 -5.85 19.42 -30.51
CA PRO A 390 -7.09 19.46 -31.28
C PRO A 390 -8.26 19.99 -30.44
N GLU A 391 -9.18 20.72 -31.08
CA GLU A 391 -10.32 21.36 -30.41
C GLU A 391 -11.16 20.38 -29.59
N SER A 392 -11.34 19.15 -30.09
CA SER A 392 -12.10 18.08 -29.43
C SER A 392 -11.51 17.61 -28.10
N ILE A 393 -10.22 17.85 -27.85
CA ILE A 393 -9.52 17.49 -26.61
C ILE A 393 -8.85 18.71 -25.96
N SER A 394 -9.30 19.93 -26.32
CA SER A 394 -8.84 21.17 -25.70
C SER A 394 -8.99 21.10 -24.18
N GLY A 395 -7.96 21.57 -23.47
CA GLY A 395 -7.93 21.55 -22.00
C GLY A 395 -7.67 20.17 -21.37
N LYS A 396 -7.51 19.09 -22.16
CA LYS A 396 -7.08 17.79 -21.64
C LYS A 396 -5.65 17.88 -21.09
N LYS A 397 -5.48 17.45 -19.85
CA LYS A 397 -4.19 17.36 -19.17
C LYS A 397 -3.69 15.92 -19.22
N PHE A 398 -2.47 15.72 -19.73
CA PHE A 398 -1.77 14.43 -19.73
C PHE A 398 -0.65 14.38 -18.70
N TYR A 399 0.12 15.48 -18.56
CA TYR A 399 1.18 15.57 -17.57
C TYR A 399 0.70 16.31 -16.31
N GLU A 400 0.69 15.61 -15.18
CA GLU A 400 0.51 16.17 -13.85
C GLU A 400 1.77 15.86 -13.02
N PRO A 401 2.58 16.87 -12.65
CA PRO A 401 3.75 16.66 -11.80
C PRO A 401 3.34 16.03 -10.46
N GLN A 402 4.16 15.17 -9.84
CA GLN A 402 3.87 14.63 -8.50
C GLN A 402 4.30 15.57 -7.38
N ASP A 403 3.99 15.20 -6.13
CA ASP A 403 4.31 15.98 -4.94
C ASP A 403 5.76 15.72 -4.46
N ASN A 404 6.71 16.36 -5.13
CA ASN A 404 8.12 16.41 -4.72
C ASN A 404 8.69 17.81 -5.01
N PRO A 405 9.78 18.24 -4.35
CA PRO A 405 10.27 19.61 -4.45
C PRO A 405 10.52 20.11 -5.89
N ARG A 406 11.11 19.26 -6.74
CA ARG A 406 11.47 19.61 -8.12
C ARG A 406 10.26 19.69 -9.04
N GLU A 407 9.37 18.70 -8.96
CA GLU A 407 8.14 18.71 -9.75
C GLU A 407 7.12 19.73 -9.24
N ASN A 408 7.16 20.10 -7.96
CA ASN A 408 6.38 21.21 -7.42
C ASN A 408 6.84 22.56 -7.98
N GLU A 409 8.14 22.76 -8.18
CA GLU A 409 8.69 23.92 -8.90
C GLU A 409 8.17 23.95 -10.34
N LEU A 410 8.23 22.82 -11.04
CA LEU A 410 7.69 22.66 -12.39
C LEU A 410 6.17 22.91 -12.44
N ARG A 411 5.40 22.43 -11.47
CA ARG A 411 3.96 22.68 -11.36
C ARG A 411 3.67 24.18 -11.22
N ARG A 412 4.44 24.90 -10.40
CA ARG A 412 4.29 26.37 -10.26
C ARG A 412 4.60 27.08 -11.56
N PHE A 413 5.69 26.70 -12.24
CA PHE A 413 6.04 27.23 -13.55
C PHE A 413 4.92 27.03 -14.57
N LEU A 414 4.43 25.80 -14.73
CA LEU A 414 3.33 25.48 -15.66
C LEU A 414 2.01 26.16 -15.29
N LYS A 415 1.69 26.27 -14.00
CA LYS A 415 0.51 26.99 -13.51
C LYS A 415 0.57 28.48 -13.81
N ASN A 416 1.73 29.11 -13.68
CA ASN A 416 1.90 30.53 -13.98
C ASN A 416 1.68 30.82 -15.48
N LEU A 417 2.15 29.93 -16.35
CA LEU A 417 1.94 30.02 -17.80
C LEU A 417 0.48 29.77 -18.18
N TRP A 418 -0.08 28.61 -17.78
CA TRP A 418 -1.37 28.13 -18.28
C TRP A 418 -2.58 28.51 -17.42
N LYS A 419 -2.36 29.15 -16.27
CA LYS A 419 -3.39 29.65 -15.34
C LYS A 419 -4.47 28.60 -15.08
N GLY A 420 -5.69 28.85 -15.56
CA GLY A 420 -6.86 27.98 -15.36
C GLY A 420 -7.05 26.92 -16.44
N LYS A 421 -6.33 26.96 -17.57
CA LYS A 421 -6.60 26.12 -18.76
C LYS A 421 -6.54 24.62 -18.44
N TYR A 422 -5.44 24.17 -17.83
CA TYR A 422 -5.26 22.77 -17.43
C TYR A 422 -5.57 22.53 -15.95
N ARG A 423 -6.04 23.56 -15.23
CA ARG A 423 -6.30 23.55 -13.78
C ARG A 423 -5.22 22.76 -13.05
N TYR A 424 -3.95 23.21 -13.14
CA TYR A 424 -2.88 22.71 -12.28
C TYR A 424 -3.24 23.09 -10.85
N ILE A 425 -4.00 22.22 -10.20
CA ILE A 425 -4.38 22.35 -8.80
C ILE A 425 -3.07 22.17 -8.06
N LEU A 426 -2.63 23.22 -7.39
CA LEU A 426 -1.75 23.00 -6.26
C LEU A 426 -2.61 22.16 -5.32
N LEU A 427 -2.34 20.86 -5.20
CA LEU A 427 -2.74 20.15 -3.99
C LEU A 427 -2.11 20.97 -2.88
N LEU A 428 -2.93 21.81 -2.26
CA LEU A 428 -2.59 22.62 -1.10
C LEU A 428 -2.51 21.65 0.08
N LEU A 429 -1.62 20.67 0.00
CA LEU A 429 -0.84 20.31 1.18
C LEU A 429 -0.05 21.55 1.50
N ILE A 430 -0.57 22.32 2.45
CA ILE A 430 0.05 23.56 2.83
C ILE A 430 1.39 23.23 3.51
N PHE A 431 2.47 23.24 2.75
CA PHE A 431 3.83 23.34 3.25
C PHE A 431 4.35 24.75 3.00
N PHE A 432 4.24 25.59 4.03
CA PHE A 432 5.10 26.76 4.19
C PHE A 432 6.40 26.28 4.82
N PHE A 433 7.52 26.35 4.09
CA PHE A 433 8.81 26.43 4.74
C PHE A 433 9.06 27.89 5.11
N THR A 434 8.97 28.18 6.40
CA THR A 434 9.68 29.28 7.03
C THR A 434 10.33 28.72 8.27
N GLN A 435 11.65 28.87 8.39
CA GLN A 435 12.35 28.89 9.68
C GLN A 435 11.55 29.80 10.63
N ALA A 436 11.14 29.32 11.80
CA ALA A 436 10.39 30.12 12.75
C ALA A 436 10.46 29.60 14.20
N PRO A 437 10.38 30.51 15.18
CA PRO A 437 10.23 30.21 16.61
C PRO A 437 8.88 29.55 16.93
N LEU A 438 8.80 28.88 18.08
CA LEU A 438 7.61 28.18 18.57
C LEU A 438 6.39 29.12 18.68
N GLN A 439 5.26 28.71 18.10
CA GLN A 439 3.94 29.29 18.36
C GLN A 439 3.10 28.29 19.15
N ALA A 440 2.46 28.73 20.22
CA ALA A 440 1.65 27.88 21.10
C ALA A 440 0.42 27.34 20.38
N GLN A 441 0.15 26.05 20.57
CA GLN A 441 -1.02 25.34 20.04
C GLN A 441 -2.15 25.37 21.06
N ASP A 442 -3.41 25.37 20.60
CA ASP A 442 -4.53 25.09 21.50
C ASP A 442 -4.51 23.62 21.93
N MET A 443 -5.14 23.35 23.09
CA MET A 443 -5.27 22.01 23.64
C MET A 443 -5.88 21.03 22.63
N HIS A 444 -5.20 19.89 22.42
CA HIS A 444 -5.60 18.87 21.46
C HIS A 444 -5.62 17.45 22.06
N TYR A 445 -6.72 16.72 21.83
CA TYR A 445 -6.97 15.38 22.34
C TYR A 445 -6.92 14.32 21.24
N SER A 446 -6.40 13.15 21.57
CA SER A 446 -6.38 11.98 20.69
C SER A 446 -7.74 11.31 20.59
N GLN A 447 -8.56 11.34 21.65
CA GLN A 447 -10.00 11.05 21.59
C GLN A 447 -10.79 12.33 21.32
N PHE A 448 -10.45 13.05 20.24
CA PHE A 448 -11.03 14.38 19.93
C PHE A 448 -12.57 14.39 19.97
N TYR A 449 -13.22 13.29 19.55
CA TYR A 449 -14.68 13.17 19.57
C TYR A 449 -15.24 13.21 21.00
N THR A 450 -14.51 12.80 22.04
CA THR A 450 -14.97 12.95 23.44
C THR A 450 -15.02 14.41 23.87
N ALA A 451 -14.09 15.22 23.36
CA ALA A 451 -14.00 16.66 23.54
C ALA A 451 -14.81 17.44 22.49
N HIS A 452 -16.08 17.05 22.30
CA HIS A 452 -17.01 17.57 21.28
C HIS A 452 -17.04 19.12 21.18
N TYR A 453 -16.84 19.84 22.29
CA TYR A 453 -16.84 21.30 22.35
C TYR A 453 -15.66 21.96 21.64
N LEU A 454 -14.50 21.29 21.61
CA LEU A 454 -13.32 21.77 20.89
C LEU A 454 -13.48 21.57 19.38
N ILE A 455 -14.37 20.65 18.98
CA ILE A 455 -14.70 20.40 17.58
C ILE A 455 -15.75 21.39 17.11
N ASN A 456 -16.89 21.50 17.80
CA ASN A 456 -17.99 22.35 17.34
C ASN A 456 -18.99 22.68 18.47
N PRO A 457 -19.23 23.96 18.80
CA PRO A 457 -20.22 24.35 19.81
C PRO A 457 -21.67 23.95 19.45
N ALA A 458 -21.97 23.66 18.17
CA ALA A 458 -23.29 23.15 17.78
C ALA A 458 -23.59 21.73 18.29
N LEU A 459 -22.61 21.01 18.82
CA LEU A 459 -22.77 19.69 19.43
C LEU A 459 -23.24 19.73 20.90
N THR A 460 -23.27 20.92 21.53
CA THR A 460 -23.74 21.08 22.90
C THR A 460 -25.17 20.57 23.04
N GLY A 461 -25.46 19.70 24.02
CA GLY A 461 -26.80 19.14 24.21
C GLY A 461 -27.26 18.15 23.13
N ALA A 462 -26.44 17.86 22.11
CA ALA A 462 -26.79 17.04 20.95
C ALA A 462 -26.59 15.53 21.22
N PHE A 463 -27.24 15.00 22.25
CA PHE A 463 -27.17 13.59 22.63
C PHE A 463 -28.52 13.06 23.13
N ASN A 464 -28.61 11.75 23.33
CA ASN A 464 -29.82 11.11 23.86
C ASN A 464 -29.71 10.91 25.38
N GLY A 465 -30.13 11.92 26.16
CA GLY A 465 -30.13 11.91 27.62
C GLY A 465 -30.70 13.21 28.19
N ILE A 466 -30.68 13.36 29.52
CA ILE A 466 -31.06 14.59 30.24
C ILE A 466 -29.84 15.49 30.44
N PHE A 467 -28.71 14.92 30.83
CA PHE A 467 -27.43 15.62 30.91
C PHE A 467 -26.30 14.65 30.60
N ARG A 468 -25.16 15.21 30.18
CA ARG A 468 -23.92 14.49 29.90
C ARG A 468 -22.78 15.17 30.63
N ALA A 469 -21.98 14.39 31.33
CA ALA A 469 -20.74 14.82 31.97
C ALA A 469 -19.55 14.09 31.32
N ASN A 470 -18.53 14.83 30.90
CA ASN A 470 -17.34 14.26 30.25
C ASN A 470 -16.09 14.71 31.02
N LEU A 471 -15.22 13.78 31.36
CA LEU A 471 -13.87 14.02 31.87
C LEU A 471 -12.87 13.45 30.87
N ASN A 472 -11.81 14.20 30.57
CA ASN A 472 -10.73 13.75 29.72
C ASN A 472 -9.38 14.22 30.25
N GLN A 473 -8.43 13.31 30.37
CA GLN A 473 -7.06 13.58 30.77
C GLN A 473 -6.10 13.02 29.72
N LYS A 474 -5.18 13.85 29.25
CA LYS A 474 -4.15 13.46 28.30
C LYS A 474 -2.78 13.87 28.81
N THR A 475 -1.81 12.97 28.67
CA THR A 475 -0.39 13.27 28.80
C THR A 475 0.25 13.39 27.42
N GLN A 476 1.26 14.24 27.25
CA GLN A 476 2.07 14.26 26.03
C GLN A 476 3.56 14.29 26.37
N TRP A 477 4.35 13.68 25.47
CA TRP A 477 5.81 13.67 25.55
C TRP A 477 6.34 13.11 26.88
N ILE A 478 5.85 11.92 27.25
CA ILE A 478 6.23 11.21 28.48
C ILE A 478 7.75 10.95 28.56
N SER A 479 8.45 10.98 27.42
CA SER A 479 9.90 10.88 27.33
C SER A 479 10.67 12.12 27.80
N VAL A 480 9.99 13.26 28.02
CA VAL A 480 10.56 14.53 28.44
C VAL A 480 10.33 14.74 29.95
N THR A 481 11.26 15.38 30.64
CA THR A 481 11.34 15.49 32.11
C THR A 481 10.09 16.08 32.77
N LYS A 482 9.45 17.07 32.13
CA LYS A 482 8.16 17.64 32.54
C LYS A 482 7.15 17.47 31.39
N PRO A 483 6.36 16.38 31.38
CA PRO A 483 5.39 16.13 30.31
C PRO A 483 4.23 17.13 30.37
N PHE A 484 3.61 17.37 29.22
CA PHE A 484 2.38 18.16 29.16
C PHE A 484 1.23 17.36 29.76
N LEU A 485 0.40 18.02 30.58
CA LEU A 485 -0.79 17.44 31.19
C LEU A 485 -2.00 18.33 30.91
N SER A 486 -2.91 17.81 30.11
CA SER A 486 -4.15 18.48 29.72
C SER A 486 -5.36 17.79 30.34
N LEU A 487 -6.21 18.55 31.03
CA LEU A 487 -7.43 18.10 31.70
C LEU A 487 -8.64 18.88 31.18
N SER A 488 -9.70 18.17 30.83
CA SER A 488 -10.98 18.76 30.41
C SER A 488 -12.13 18.16 31.21
N ALA A 489 -12.99 19.01 31.73
CA ALA A 489 -14.25 18.65 32.37
C ALA A 489 -15.39 19.41 31.70
N ASN A 490 -16.43 18.67 31.28
CA ASN A 490 -17.54 19.24 30.52
C ASN A 490 -18.88 18.75 31.06
N LEU A 491 -19.90 19.61 31.03
CA LEU A 491 -21.27 19.31 31.42
C LEU A 491 -22.24 19.97 30.44
N ASP A 492 -23.05 19.19 29.70
CA ASP A 492 -24.14 19.71 28.87
C ASP A 492 -25.49 19.06 29.11
N ALA A 493 -26.55 19.82 28.82
CA ALA A 493 -27.92 19.36 28.85
C ALA A 493 -28.77 19.97 27.71
N PRO A 494 -29.67 19.19 27.10
CA PRO A 494 -30.79 19.73 26.34
C PRO A 494 -31.80 20.40 27.28
N ILE A 495 -31.71 21.73 27.44
CA ILE A 495 -32.58 22.50 28.34
C ILE A 495 -34.02 22.62 27.85
N TRP A 496 -34.23 22.50 26.54
CA TRP A 496 -35.55 22.45 25.93
C TRP A 496 -35.54 21.46 24.77
N LYS A 497 -36.58 20.63 24.68
CA LYS A 497 -36.77 19.69 23.58
C LYS A 497 -38.23 19.60 23.19
N ASN A 498 -38.56 19.87 21.94
CA ASN A 498 -39.92 19.73 21.43
C ASN A 498 -40.20 18.25 21.07
N HIS A 499 -41.15 17.62 21.74
CA HIS A 499 -41.48 16.22 21.48
C HIS A 499 -42.10 15.96 20.10
N LYS A 500 -42.73 16.95 19.47
CA LYS A 500 -43.35 16.81 18.15
C LYS A 500 -42.37 17.05 17.02
N THR A 501 -41.53 18.07 17.10
CA THR A 501 -40.57 18.41 16.04
C THR A 501 -39.19 17.83 16.27
N GLU A 502 -38.89 17.35 17.48
CA GLU A 502 -37.56 16.96 17.98
C GLU A 502 -36.53 18.10 18.03
N ASP A 503 -36.98 19.36 17.91
CA ASP A 503 -36.10 20.52 18.02
C ASP A 503 -35.55 20.63 19.44
N LEU A 504 -34.34 21.18 19.56
CA LEU A 504 -33.52 21.10 20.75
C LEU A 504 -32.80 22.43 20.99
N TRP A 505 -32.81 22.91 22.23
CA TRP A 505 -31.90 23.94 22.72
C TRP A 505 -30.99 23.33 23.78
N GLY A 506 -29.67 23.38 23.55
CA GLY A 506 -28.64 22.90 24.47
C GLY A 506 -27.93 24.04 25.20
N LEU A 507 -27.52 23.77 26.43
CA LEU A 507 -26.54 24.56 27.18
C LEU A 507 -25.43 23.65 27.70
N GLY A 508 -24.21 24.17 27.75
CA GLY A 508 -23.07 23.43 28.28
C GLY A 508 -21.99 24.32 28.88
N LEU A 509 -21.34 23.81 29.92
CA LEU A 509 -20.21 24.39 30.62
C LEU A 509 -18.98 23.51 30.40
N GLN A 510 -17.83 24.14 30.12
CA GLN A 510 -16.56 23.47 29.95
C GLN A 510 -15.48 24.16 30.78
N LEU A 511 -14.65 23.34 31.41
CA LEU A 511 -13.47 23.74 32.16
C LEU A 511 -12.28 22.97 31.59
N ASN A 512 -11.27 23.69 31.11
CA ASN A 512 -10.02 23.09 30.65
C ASN A 512 -8.86 23.63 31.47
N SER A 513 -7.90 22.77 31.74
CA SER A 513 -6.62 23.14 32.36
C SER A 513 -5.50 22.46 31.59
N ASP A 514 -4.48 23.21 31.23
CA ASP A 514 -3.27 22.70 30.60
C ASP A 514 -2.04 23.15 31.39
N ARG A 515 -1.07 22.25 31.55
CA ARG A 515 0.19 22.53 32.25
C ARG A 515 1.37 21.97 31.48
N ALA A 516 2.42 22.79 31.35
CA ALA A 516 3.51 22.50 30.43
C ALA A 516 4.88 23.06 30.84
N GLY A 517 5.92 22.25 30.57
CA GLY A 517 7.30 22.70 30.47
C GLY A 517 7.97 23.15 31.77
N ASP A 518 9.25 23.52 31.66
CA ASP A 518 10.07 23.92 32.80
C ASP A 518 9.65 25.26 33.40
N SER A 519 9.11 26.16 32.57
CA SER A 519 8.51 27.45 32.91
C SER A 519 7.20 27.39 33.71
N GLU A 520 6.70 26.19 34.01
CA GLU A 520 5.42 25.96 34.69
C GLU A 520 4.25 26.71 34.03
N PHE A 521 4.22 26.72 32.70
CA PHE A 521 3.13 27.35 31.96
C PHE A 521 1.81 26.70 32.35
N GLN A 522 0.81 27.52 32.66
CA GLN A 522 -0.52 27.08 33.03
C GLN A 522 -1.57 27.86 32.22
N SER A 523 -2.50 27.15 31.59
CA SER A 523 -3.69 27.72 30.94
C SER A 523 -4.94 27.17 31.60
N ILE A 524 -5.88 28.03 31.97
CA ILE A 524 -7.21 27.69 32.47
C ILE A 524 -8.25 28.35 31.57
N ASP A 525 -9.16 27.55 31.01
CA ASP A 525 -10.22 28.03 30.14
C ASP A 525 -11.58 27.65 30.72
N ILE A 526 -12.48 28.64 30.85
CA ILE A 526 -13.87 28.43 31.27
C ILE A 526 -14.78 28.85 30.11
N ASN A 527 -15.51 27.91 29.53
CA ASN A 527 -16.33 28.13 28.35
C ASN A 527 -17.81 27.84 28.63
N LEU A 528 -18.68 28.76 28.23
CA LEU A 528 -20.12 28.57 28.21
C LEU A 528 -20.59 28.46 26.76
N SER A 529 -21.34 27.42 26.44
CA SER A 529 -21.83 27.14 25.09
C SER A 529 -23.35 27.01 25.05
N SER A 530 -23.92 27.41 23.92
CA SER A 530 -25.34 27.25 23.63
C SER A 530 -25.54 26.81 22.19
N SER A 531 -26.48 25.91 21.96
CA SER A 531 -26.77 25.38 20.63
C SER A 531 -28.27 25.27 20.36
N PHE A 532 -28.68 25.49 19.12
CA PHE A 532 -30.05 25.26 18.68
C PHE A 532 -30.05 24.29 17.50
N ILE A 533 -30.75 23.17 17.63
CA ILE A 533 -30.88 22.13 16.60
C ILE A 533 -32.33 22.05 16.13
N LYS A 534 -32.51 22.20 14.82
CA LYS A 534 -33.80 22.15 14.14
C LYS A 534 -33.87 20.94 13.20
N ASN A 535 -34.97 20.19 13.26
CA ASN A 535 -35.24 19.11 12.32
C ASN A 535 -35.94 19.65 11.07
N LEU A 536 -35.55 19.14 9.91
CA LEU A 536 -36.06 19.56 8.62
C LEU A 536 -36.76 18.42 7.89
N GLY A 537 -37.86 18.77 7.22
CA GLY A 537 -38.61 17.89 6.33
C GLY A 537 -39.61 16.95 7.03
N TRP A 538 -40.56 16.43 6.25
CA TRP A 538 -41.67 15.60 6.73
C TRP A 538 -41.25 14.27 7.36
N ARG A 539 -40.12 13.70 6.92
CA ARG A 539 -39.52 12.46 7.49
C ARG A 539 -38.46 12.72 8.56
N LYS A 540 -38.18 13.98 8.91
CA LYS A 540 -37.17 14.38 9.92
C LYS A 540 -35.78 13.75 9.74
N LYS A 541 -35.39 13.44 8.51
CA LYS A 541 -34.11 12.81 8.21
C LYS A 541 -32.93 13.77 8.32
N HIS A 542 -33.17 15.06 8.17
CA HIS A 542 -32.14 16.09 8.26
C HIS A 542 -32.29 16.90 9.53
N LYS A 543 -31.19 17.16 10.24
CA LYS A 543 -31.13 18.10 11.37
C LYS A 543 -30.04 19.12 11.08
N ILE A 544 -30.32 20.39 11.32
CA ILE A 544 -29.34 21.47 11.24
C ILE A 544 -29.20 22.09 12.62
N GLY A 545 -27.97 22.22 13.10
CA GLY A 545 -27.61 22.84 14.36
C GLY A 545 -26.78 24.08 14.15
N PHE A 546 -26.99 25.07 15.01
CA PHE A 546 -26.13 26.25 15.18
C PHE A 546 -25.68 26.30 16.63
N GLY A 547 -24.44 26.65 16.88
CA GLY A 547 -23.93 26.81 18.24
C GLY A 547 -22.98 27.98 18.36
N VAL A 548 -22.91 28.52 19.57
CA VAL A 548 -22.00 29.59 19.96
C VAL A 548 -21.33 29.22 21.28
N VAL A 549 -20.12 29.71 21.46
CA VAL A 549 -19.36 29.56 22.71
C VAL A 549 -18.71 30.88 23.08
N ALA A 550 -18.75 31.21 24.35
CA ALA A 550 -18.04 32.33 24.95
C ALA A 550 -17.16 31.80 26.07
N GLY A 551 -15.89 32.15 26.04
CA GLY A 551 -14.85 31.68 26.93
C GLY A 551 -14.17 32.80 27.69
N TYR A 552 -13.74 32.51 28.90
CA TYR A 552 -12.78 33.32 29.65
C TYR A 552 -11.54 32.47 29.90
N LYS A 553 -10.38 32.99 29.46
CA LYS A 553 -9.11 32.27 29.52
C LYS A 553 -8.12 33.02 30.40
N HIS A 554 -7.40 32.25 31.21
CA HIS A 554 -6.29 32.71 32.03
C HIS A 554 -5.04 31.91 31.65
N GLN A 555 -3.96 32.62 31.31
CA GLN A 555 -2.66 32.03 31.05
C GLN A 555 -1.62 32.63 31.99
N SER A 556 -0.72 31.80 32.50
CA SER A 556 0.38 32.24 33.37
C SER A 556 1.69 31.53 33.08
N LEU A 557 2.79 32.23 33.32
CA LEU A 557 4.15 31.74 33.13
C LEU A 557 5.01 32.09 34.35
N ASN A 558 5.83 31.16 34.82
CA ASN A 558 6.76 31.38 35.93
C ASN A 558 8.17 31.68 35.39
N TYR A 559 8.50 32.96 35.22
CA TYR A 559 9.83 33.39 34.77
C TYR A 559 10.96 32.98 35.72
N ALA A 560 10.67 32.80 37.02
CA ALA A 560 11.68 32.39 38.01
C ALA A 560 12.08 30.91 37.88
N ALA A 561 11.28 30.10 37.18
CA ALA A 561 11.60 28.71 36.87
C ALA A 561 12.44 28.56 35.58
N LEU A 562 12.71 29.66 34.88
CA LEU A 562 13.57 29.69 33.69
C LEU A 562 15.05 29.86 34.09
N HIS A 563 15.93 29.34 33.23
CA HIS A 563 17.37 29.51 33.35
C HIS A 563 17.88 30.36 32.20
N PHE A 564 18.80 31.28 32.49
CA PHE A 564 19.37 32.22 31.54
C PHE A 564 20.88 32.07 31.44
N ASP A 565 21.46 32.42 30.29
CA ASP A 565 22.88 32.21 30.00
C ASP A 565 23.79 32.94 31.00
N GLU A 566 23.37 34.09 31.53
CA GLU A 566 24.10 34.86 32.54
C GLU A 566 24.25 34.09 33.87
N GLN A 567 23.39 33.10 34.10
CA GLN A 567 23.44 32.22 35.26
C GLN A 567 24.44 31.07 35.07
N PHE A 568 25.04 30.90 33.89
CA PHE A 568 26.08 29.90 33.64
C PHE A 568 27.44 30.56 33.45
N GLN A 569 28.38 30.30 34.35
CA GLN A 569 29.78 30.74 34.23
C GLN A 569 30.71 29.53 34.18
N ASN A 570 31.52 29.39 33.11
CA ASN A 570 32.40 28.25 32.88
C ASN A 570 31.70 26.88 32.98
N GLY A 571 30.43 26.81 32.55
CA GLY A 571 29.61 25.60 32.63
C GLY A 571 29.03 25.28 34.00
N VAL A 572 29.21 26.17 35.00
CA VAL A 572 28.63 26.04 36.35
C VAL A 572 27.41 26.95 36.47
N TYR A 573 26.26 26.36 36.83
CA TYR A 573 25.01 27.10 37.09
C TYR A 573 25.07 27.78 38.47
N ASN A 574 24.82 29.09 38.49
CA ASN A 574 24.72 29.92 39.68
C ASN A 574 23.44 30.78 39.63
N PRO A 575 22.40 30.46 40.43
CA PRO A 575 21.13 31.16 40.40
C PRO A 575 21.21 32.59 40.99
N GLN A 576 22.28 32.95 41.71
CA GLN A 576 22.48 34.28 42.29
C GLN A 576 23.06 35.29 41.28
N ASN A 577 23.47 34.86 40.09
CA ASN A 577 23.94 35.77 39.07
C ASN A 577 22.80 36.70 38.60
N PRO A 578 23.06 38.01 38.44
CA PRO A 578 22.04 38.97 38.02
C PRO A 578 21.60 38.69 36.58
N ILE A 579 20.28 38.57 36.38
CA ILE A 579 19.65 38.43 35.07
C ILE A 579 19.38 39.85 34.54
N THR A 580 19.77 40.11 33.28
CA THR A 580 19.52 41.42 32.63
C THR A 580 18.28 41.45 31.76
N GLU A 581 17.64 40.30 31.56
CA GLU A 581 16.39 40.16 30.83
C GLU A 581 15.22 40.90 31.51
N VAL A 582 14.43 41.59 30.70
CA VAL A 582 13.23 42.31 31.15
C VAL A 582 12.02 41.47 30.79
N PHE A 583 11.39 40.88 31.80
CA PHE A 583 10.18 40.07 31.61
C PHE A 583 8.94 40.96 31.46
N GLY A 584 8.04 40.57 30.56
CA GLY A 584 6.72 41.19 30.43
C GLY A 584 5.73 40.70 31.50
N ASP A 585 4.44 40.70 31.15
CA ASP A 585 3.41 40.19 32.04
C ASP A 585 3.64 38.69 32.30
N SER A 586 3.41 38.23 33.52
CA SER A 586 3.44 36.80 33.88
C SER A 586 2.05 36.15 33.84
N LYS A 587 1.01 36.97 33.63
CA LYS A 587 -0.39 36.56 33.65
C LYS A 587 -1.19 37.33 32.61
N ILE A 588 -1.96 36.62 31.81
CA ILE A 588 -2.84 37.18 30.78
C ILE A 588 -4.26 36.69 31.02
N PHE A 589 -5.23 37.58 30.83
CA PHE A 589 -6.65 37.26 30.86
C PHE A 589 -7.31 37.80 29.60
N TYR A 590 -8.15 36.99 28.97
CA TYR A 590 -8.88 37.43 27.79
C TYR A 590 -10.18 36.67 27.61
N PHE A 591 -11.10 37.32 26.90
CA PHE A 591 -12.34 36.70 26.44
C PHE A 591 -12.14 36.09 25.06
N ASP A 592 -12.86 35.01 24.79
CA ASP A 592 -12.77 34.25 23.56
C ASP A 592 -14.17 33.91 23.04
N LEU A 593 -14.35 33.94 21.72
CA LEU A 593 -15.63 33.70 21.07
C LEU A 593 -15.50 32.67 19.95
N GLY A 594 -16.49 31.79 19.85
CA GLY A 594 -16.58 30.79 18.79
C GLY A 594 -18.02 30.53 18.34
N ALA A 595 -18.15 29.99 17.14
CA ALA A 595 -19.43 29.65 16.52
C ALA A 595 -19.28 28.42 15.64
N GLY A 596 -20.37 27.70 15.40
CA GLY A 596 -20.34 26.52 14.54
C GLY A 596 -21.70 26.09 14.02
N VAL A 597 -21.66 25.29 12.96
CA VAL A 597 -22.80 24.72 12.27
C VAL A 597 -22.67 23.21 12.19
N LEU A 598 -23.80 22.53 12.33
CA LEU A 598 -23.91 21.08 12.33
C LEU A 598 -24.98 20.64 11.35
N TRP A 599 -24.69 19.60 10.58
CA TRP A 599 -25.67 18.92 9.74
C TRP A 599 -25.64 17.43 10.03
N ASN A 600 -26.82 16.88 10.32
CA ASN A 600 -27.02 15.47 10.61
C ASN A 600 -28.01 14.90 9.60
N TYR A 601 -27.68 13.78 8.97
CA TYR A 601 -28.54 13.07 8.02
C TYR A 601 -28.70 11.59 8.36
N SER A 602 -29.92 11.19 8.69
CA SER A 602 -30.29 9.79 8.96
C SER A 602 -30.86 9.13 7.71
N PHE A 603 -30.06 8.32 7.03
CA PHE A 603 -30.45 7.68 5.77
C PHE A 603 -31.16 6.33 5.98
N GLN A 604 -30.77 5.57 7.01
CA GLN A 604 -31.36 4.28 7.42
C GLN A 604 -31.57 4.24 8.94
N LYS A 605 -32.26 3.22 9.44
CA LYS A 605 -32.41 2.98 10.89
C LYS A 605 -31.01 2.78 11.49
N ASN A 606 -30.69 3.54 12.53
CA ASN A 606 -29.39 3.52 13.24
C ASN A 606 -28.14 3.96 12.43
N SER A 607 -28.29 4.42 11.18
CA SER A 607 -27.17 4.96 10.40
C SER A 607 -27.30 6.47 10.22
N LEU A 608 -26.20 7.19 10.45
CA LEU A 608 -26.16 8.65 10.55
C LEU A 608 -24.89 9.21 9.91
N ILE A 609 -25.04 10.20 9.03
CA ILE A 609 -23.94 11.09 8.63
C ILE A 609 -24.03 12.35 9.48
N SER A 610 -22.91 12.75 10.08
CA SER A 610 -22.77 14.01 10.80
C SER A 610 -21.62 14.78 10.18
N ALA A 611 -21.86 16.03 9.77
CA ALA A 611 -20.83 16.92 9.29
C ALA A 611 -20.96 18.28 9.98
N GLY A 612 -19.84 18.92 10.28
CA GLY A 612 -19.86 20.20 10.95
C GLY A 612 -18.66 21.06 10.63
N PHE A 613 -18.85 22.36 10.81
CA PHE A 613 -17.81 23.37 10.65
C PHE A 613 -17.91 24.36 11.81
N SER A 614 -16.78 24.78 12.34
CA SER A 614 -16.73 25.75 13.43
C SER A 614 -15.53 26.69 13.32
N LEU A 615 -15.69 27.85 13.96
CA LEU A 615 -14.71 28.92 14.08
C LEU A 615 -14.51 29.22 15.56
N PHE A 616 -13.26 29.26 16.01
CA PHE A 616 -12.88 29.72 17.35
C PHE A 616 -11.92 30.90 17.25
N HIS A 617 -11.77 31.66 18.33
CA HIS A 617 -10.97 32.89 18.36
C HIS A 617 -11.45 33.94 17.36
N ILE A 618 -12.76 34.04 17.17
CA ILE A 618 -13.38 34.98 16.22
C ILE A 618 -12.97 36.43 16.55
N ASN A 619 -12.79 36.73 17.84
CA ASN A 619 -12.37 38.04 18.34
C ASN A 619 -10.84 38.22 18.42
N GLN A 620 -10.04 37.24 17.97
CA GLN A 620 -8.56 37.28 17.91
C GLN A 620 -7.90 37.95 19.13
N PRO A 621 -8.07 37.38 20.34
CA PRO A 621 -7.60 38.01 21.56
C PRO A 621 -6.08 38.18 21.58
N ARG A 622 -5.59 39.20 22.28
CA ARG A 622 -4.15 39.41 22.49
C ARG A 622 -3.62 38.46 23.56
N THR A 623 -2.64 37.64 23.21
CA THR A 623 -2.09 36.57 24.07
C THR A 623 -0.59 36.68 24.32
N SER A 624 0.01 37.85 24.04
CA SER A 624 1.44 38.10 24.23
C SER A 624 1.79 38.34 25.71
N PHE A 625 2.73 37.57 26.26
CA PHE A 625 3.32 37.84 27.58
C PHE A 625 4.33 38.99 27.53
N GLU A 626 4.96 39.21 26.38
CA GLU A 626 5.79 40.39 26.13
C GLU A 626 4.93 41.57 25.65
N HIS A 627 5.46 42.79 25.69
CA HIS A 627 4.78 44.02 25.23
C HIS A 627 4.42 44.05 23.72
N GLY A 628 4.60 42.93 23.01
CA GLY A 628 4.22 42.73 21.62
C GLY A 628 2.72 42.71 21.35
N THR A 629 2.35 42.96 20.10
CA THR A 629 0.95 43.04 19.60
C THR A 629 0.43 41.71 19.07
N PHE A 630 0.95 40.57 19.54
CA PHE A 630 0.55 39.26 19.01
C PHE A 630 -0.95 38.99 19.26
N GLN A 631 -1.67 38.72 18.17
CA GLN A 631 -3.09 38.34 18.17
C GLN A 631 -3.21 36.85 17.95
N HIS A 632 -4.00 36.18 18.80
CA HIS A 632 -4.25 34.75 18.68
C HIS A 632 -5.04 34.48 17.40
N PRO A 633 -4.50 33.68 16.46
CA PRO A 633 -5.14 33.48 15.17
C PRO A 633 -6.45 32.70 15.29
N MET A 634 -7.40 33.05 14.43
CA MET A 634 -8.64 32.27 14.28
C MET A 634 -8.34 30.80 13.99
N ARG A 635 -9.09 29.91 14.63
CA ARG A 635 -9.05 28.47 14.41
C ARG A 635 -10.28 28.00 13.66
N TYR A 636 -10.06 27.24 12.60
CA TYR A 636 -11.09 26.68 11.73
C TYR A 636 -11.12 25.17 11.91
N CYS A 637 -12.25 24.59 12.31
CA CYS A 637 -12.39 23.13 12.44
C CYS A 637 -13.49 22.62 11.50
N GLY A 638 -13.21 21.54 10.79
CA GLY A 638 -14.16 20.83 9.95
C GLY A 638 -14.09 19.33 10.22
N TYR A 639 -15.25 18.66 10.26
CA TYR A 639 -15.29 17.23 10.45
C TYR A 639 -16.47 16.57 9.75
N MET A 640 -16.32 15.28 9.48
CA MET A 640 -17.38 14.42 8.99
C MET A 640 -17.26 13.03 9.63
N THR A 641 -18.36 12.52 10.15
CA THR A 641 -18.47 11.16 10.69
C THR A 641 -19.62 10.46 10.00
N THR A 642 -19.46 9.18 9.70
CA THR A 642 -20.56 8.37 9.16
C THR A 642 -20.66 7.09 9.95
N ARG A 643 -21.76 6.90 10.67
CA ARG A 643 -22.06 5.65 11.36
C ARG A 643 -22.86 4.75 10.43
N PHE A 644 -22.28 3.61 10.08
CA PHE A 644 -22.92 2.51 9.37
C PHE A 644 -23.32 1.42 10.36
N HIS A 645 -24.58 1.04 10.34
CA HIS A 645 -25.05 -0.16 11.00
C HIS A 645 -24.91 -1.33 10.02
N VAL A 646 -23.93 -2.21 10.24
CA VAL A 646 -23.54 -3.25 9.25
C VAL A 646 -24.25 -4.58 9.55
N MET A 647 -24.32 -4.96 10.81
CA MET A 647 -24.97 -6.18 11.32
C MET A 647 -25.72 -5.85 12.62
N ASP A 648 -26.53 -6.77 13.13
CA ASP A 648 -27.36 -6.55 14.33
C ASP A 648 -26.56 -6.15 15.59
N GLU A 649 -25.27 -6.48 15.63
CA GLU A 649 -24.35 -6.22 16.74
C GLU A 649 -23.20 -5.25 16.37
N TRP A 650 -22.96 -4.93 15.09
CA TRP A 650 -21.79 -4.17 14.66
C TRP A 650 -22.14 -2.80 14.09
N ASN A 651 -21.47 -1.77 14.61
CA ASN A 651 -21.45 -0.43 14.03
C ASN A 651 -20.03 -0.08 13.58
N ILE A 652 -19.90 0.53 12.41
CA ILE A 652 -18.62 1.04 11.89
C ILE A 652 -18.77 2.55 11.69
N THR A 653 -17.82 3.33 12.20
CA THR A 653 -17.84 4.79 12.13
C THR A 653 -16.54 5.34 11.53
N PRO A 654 -16.41 5.42 10.20
CA PRO A 654 -15.37 6.22 9.58
C PRO A 654 -15.51 7.70 9.92
N MET A 655 -14.36 8.37 10.03
CA MET A 655 -14.27 9.76 10.41
C MET A 655 -13.09 10.48 9.74
N VAL A 656 -13.33 11.75 9.41
CA VAL A 656 -12.30 12.72 9.03
C VAL A 656 -12.49 14.00 9.85
N TYR A 657 -11.40 14.57 10.32
CA TYR A 657 -11.33 15.82 11.06
C TYR A 657 -10.14 16.64 10.56
N ALA A 658 -10.33 17.95 10.37
CA ALA A 658 -9.28 18.87 9.97
C ALA A 658 -9.37 20.16 10.79
N THR A 659 -8.23 20.66 11.25
CA THR A 659 -8.14 21.97 11.92
C THR A 659 -6.99 22.82 11.36
N PHE A 660 -7.21 24.13 11.31
CA PHE A 660 -6.26 25.12 10.81
C PHE A 660 -6.22 26.31 11.77
N GLN A 661 -5.04 26.70 12.23
CA GLN A 661 -4.85 27.84 13.14
C GLN A 661 -3.50 28.51 12.86
N GLY A 662 -3.52 29.70 12.25
CA GLY A 662 -2.29 30.35 11.81
C GLY A 662 -1.46 29.45 10.89
N LYS A 663 -0.23 29.11 11.31
CA LYS A 663 0.65 28.17 10.59
C LYS A 663 0.37 26.70 10.92
N TYR A 664 -0.30 26.42 12.04
CA TYR A 664 -0.61 25.06 12.50
C TYR A 664 -1.76 24.44 11.71
N LYS A 665 -1.62 23.16 11.38
CA LYS A 665 -2.56 22.38 10.57
C LYS A 665 -2.54 20.96 11.04
N GLU A 666 -3.71 20.37 11.15
CA GLU A 666 -3.86 18.99 11.53
C GLU A 666 -4.97 18.34 10.73
N LEU A 667 -4.71 17.11 10.29
CA LEU A 667 -5.67 16.27 9.58
C LEU A 667 -5.65 14.90 10.24
N ILE A 668 -6.82 14.44 10.66
CA ILE A 668 -7.04 13.13 11.26
C ILE A 668 -8.03 12.37 10.39
N GLY A 669 -7.67 11.17 9.99
CA GLY A 669 -8.55 10.22 9.32
C GLY A 669 -8.52 8.88 10.03
N GLY A 670 -9.66 8.22 10.17
CA GLY A 670 -9.70 6.92 10.81
C GLY A 670 -11.07 6.27 10.81
N VAL A 671 -11.14 5.13 11.49
CA VAL A 671 -12.35 4.33 11.61
C VAL A 671 -12.42 3.71 13.00
N SER A 672 -13.63 3.67 13.55
CA SER A 672 -13.92 2.87 14.75
C SER A 672 -14.98 1.82 14.48
N GLY A 673 -14.84 0.68 15.13
CA GLY A 673 -15.85 -0.38 15.18
C GLY A 673 -16.37 -0.52 16.61
N GLU A 674 -17.68 -0.61 16.77
CA GLU A 674 -18.36 -0.87 18.04
C GLU A 674 -19.15 -2.17 17.95
N TYR A 675 -18.86 -3.11 18.85
CA TYR A 675 -19.60 -4.36 19.03
C TYR A 675 -20.57 -4.26 20.21
N LEU A 676 -21.83 -4.57 19.96
CA LEU A 676 -22.94 -4.47 20.91
C LEU A 676 -23.23 -5.83 21.55
N PHE A 677 -22.94 -5.98 22.84
CA PHE A 677 -23.38 -7.11 23.64
C PHE A 677 -24.83 -6.91 24.07
N LYS A 678 -25.77 -7.63 23.44
CA LYS A 678 -27.16 -7.70 23.91
C LYS A 678 -27.28 -8.80 24.97
N LYS A 679 -27.74 -8.45 26.18
CA LYS A 679 -28.12 -9.43 27.21
C LYS A 679 -29.54 -9.13 27.72
N ASN A 680 -30.50 -9.95 27.29
CA ASN A 680 -31.92 -9.99 27.68
C ASN A 680 -32.74 -8.67 27.64
N ALA A 681 -34.07 -8.83 27.61
CA ALA A 681 -35.04 -7.75 27.42
C ALA A 681 -35.06 -6.67 28.52
N TYR A 682 -34.27 -6.82 29.61
CA TYR A 682 -34.39 -5.96 30.80
C TYR A 682 -33.10 -5.40 31.42
N THR A 683 -31.87 -5.76 31.02
CA THR A 683 -30.68 -5.14 31.67
C THR A 683 -29.38 -5.19 30.87
N THR A 684 -28.85 -3.98 30.62
CA THR A 684 -27.45 -3.64 30.28
C THR A 684 -26.93 -4.11 28.92
N THR A 685 -27.09 -3.25 27.90
CA THR A 685 -26.23 -3.29 26.71
C THR A 685 -24.82 -2.87 27.12
N ALA A 686 -23.86 -3.76 26.95
CA ALA A 686 -22.44 -3.38 26.97
C ALA A 686 -21.96 -3.16 25.53
N VAL A 687 -21.15 -2.14 25.31
CA VAL A 687 -20.49 -1.92 24.01
C VAL A 687 -18.99 -2.09 24.22
N LEU A 688 -18.32 -2.75 23.28
CA LEU A 688 -16.87 -2.73 23.18
C LEU A 688 -16.50 -2.09 21.86
N GLY A 689 -15.73 -1.02 21.92
CA GLY A 689 -15.31 -0.26 20.76
C GLY A 689 -13.80 -0.23 20.61
N PHE A 690 -13.36 -0.22 19.36
CA PHE A 690 -11.97 -0.07 18.97
C PHE A 690 -11.86 0.94 17.85
N GLY A 691 -10.84 1.80 17.91
CA GLY A 691 -10.60 2.84 16.93
C GLY A 691 -9.15 2.83 16.46
N LEU A 692 -8.96 3.07 15.17
CA LEU A 692 -7.65 3.32 14.58
C LEU A 692 -7.72 4.61 13.77
N TYR A 693 -6.90 5.58 14.14
CA TYR A 693 -6.84 6.88 13.48
C TYR A 693 -5.40 7.24 13.15
N TYR A 694 -5.22 7.94 12.04
CA TYR A 694 -3.95 8.47 11.63
C TYR A 694 -4.03 9.99 11.61
N ARG A 695 -3.21 10.62 12.45
CA ARG A 695 -2.97 12.05 12.45
C ARG A 695 -1.76 12.32 11.56
N TRP A 696 -2.01 12.98 10.44
CA TRP A 696 -1.10 13.09 9.32
C TRP A 696 0.28 13.64 9.75
N LEU A 697 1.34 12.88 9.49
CA LEU A 697 2.74 13.21 9.82
C LEU A 697 3.02 13.47 11.32
N ASP A 698 2.11 13.08 12.22
CA ASP A 698 2.27 13.28 13.67
C ASP A 698 2.18 11.95 14.44
N ALA A 699 1.02 11.29 14.43
CA ALA A 699 0.80 10.11 15.26
C ALA A 699 -0.20 9.10 14.70
N LEU A 700 0.03 7.82 14.98
CA LEU A 700 -0.95 6.74 14.83
C LEU A 700 -1.67 6.54 16.18
N ILE A 701 -2.99 6.74 16.21
CA ILE A 701 -3.80 6.70 17.42
C ILE A 701 -4.54 5.37 17.47
N VAL A 702 -4.30 4.60 18.52
CA VAL A 702 -5.05 3.38 18.84
C VAL A 702 -5.97 3.68 20.02
N GLU A 703 -7.23 3.31 19.88
CA GLU A 703 -8.28 3.61 20.85
C GLU A 703 -9.03 2.32 21.20
N ALA A 704 -9.41 2.20 22.48
CA ALA A 704 -10.38 1.21 22.93
C ALA A 704 -11.34 1.85 23.95
N HIS A 705 -12.61 1.51 23.88
CA HIS A 705 -13.60 1.99 24.84
C HIS A 705 -14.64 0.94 25.17
N THR A 706 -15.30 1.12 26.30
CA THR A 706 -16.45 0.31 26.67
C THR A 706 -17.58 1.17 27.22
N ASP A 707 -18.80 0.83 26.83
CA ASP A 707 -20.02 1.44 27.38
C ASP A 707 -20.69 0.44 28.30
N ILE A 708 -20.90 0.84 29.55
CA ILE A 708 -21.65 0.08 30.54
C ILE A 708 -22.82 0.96 30.98
N GLN A 709 -24.02 0.65 30.48
CA GLN A 709 -25.26 1.39 30.73
C GLN A 709 -25.20 2.87 30.30
N ASN A 710 -24.87 3.75 31.25
CA ASN A 710 -24.82 5.21 31.11
C ASN A 710 -23.38 5.74 31.19
N LEU A 711 -22.39 4.89 31.44
CA LEU A 711 -20.98 5.25 31.58
C LEU A 711 -20.18 4.67 30.40
N ARG A 712 -19.40 5.51 29.73
CA ARG A 712 -18.39 5.13 28.74
C ARG A 712 -17.02 5.42 29.31
N ILE A 713 -16.13 4.44 29.22
CA ILE A 713 -14.73 4.53 29.61
C ILE A 713 -13.89 4.33 28.35
N GLY A 714 -13.08 5.31 27.98
CA GLY A 714 -12.22 5.26 26.80
C GLY A 714 -10.76 5.40 27.17
N ILE A 715 -9.90 4.64 26.50
CA ILE A 715 -8.45 4.78 26.54
C ILE A 715 -7.93 4.96 25.12
N SER A 716 -6.90 5.79 24.97
CA SER A 716 -6.17 5.87 23.72
C SER A 716 -4.69 6.10 23.95
N TYR A 717 -3.89 5.59 23.02
CA TYR A 717 -2.46 5.84 22.97
C TYR A 717 -2.10 6.33 21.58
N ASP A 718 -1.39 7.45 21.51
CA ASP A 718 -0.84 7.94 20.25
C ASP A 718 0.63 7.49 20.11
N LEU A 719 0.93 6.81 19.01
CA LEU A 719 2.26 6.35 18.64
C LEU A 719 2.88 7.45 17.77
N ASN A 720 3.97 8.04 18.24
CA ASN A 720 4.61 9.14 17.54
C ASN A 720 5.29 8.62 16.26
N VAL A 721 4.88 9.15 15.11
CA VAL A 721 5.46 8.87 13.79
C VAL A 721 6.02 10.13 13.11
N SER A 722 6.04 11.24 13.85
CA SER A 722 6.55 12.53 13.37
C SER A 722 8.07 12.51 13.16
N GLY A 723 8.62 13.63 12.64
CA GLY A 723 10.07 13.82 12.57
C GLY A 723 10.80 13.77 13.92
N PHE A 724 10.09 13.77 15.05
CA PHE A 724 10.65 13.66 16.40
C PHE A 724 10.86 12.23 16.89
N VAL A 725 10.66 11.21 16.05
CA VAL A 725 10.91 9.79 16.39
C VAL A 725 12.29 9.54 17.05
N PRO A 726 13.42 10.19 16.65
CA PRO A 726 14.70 10.01 17.34
C PRO A 726 14.68 10.40 18.83
N ALA A 727 13.90 11.42 19.19
CA ALA A 727 13.80 11.91 20.56
C ALA A 727 12.74 11.15 21.37
N THR A 728 11.62 10.80 20.75
CA THR A 728 10.48 10.18 21.44
C THR A 728 10.53 8.66 21.44
N LYS A 729 11.36 8.04 20.60
CA LYS A 729 11.45 6.58 20.42
C LYS A 729 10.08 5.96 20.15
N VAL A 730 9.28 6.62 19.30
CA VAL A 730 7.90 6.24 18.94
C VAL A 730 6.88 6.40 20.08
N ARG A 731 7.32 6.78 21.28
CA ARG A 731 6.42 7.00 22.43
C ARG A 731 5.66 8.31 22.26
N GLY A 732 4.34 8.26 22.40
CA GLY A 732 3.52 9.46 22.46
C GLY A 732 2.85 9.62 23.82
N GLY A 733 1.59 10.03 23.77
CA GLY A 733 0.73 10.41 24.86
C GLY A 733 -0.33 9.37 25.16
N PHE A 734 -0.64 9.23 26.44
CA PHE A 734 -1.71 8.39 26.92
C PHE A 734 -2.90 9.24 27.34
N GLU A 735 -4.10 8.79 27.01
CA GLU A 735 -5.33 9.53 27.25
C GLU A 735 -6.43 8.62 27.80
N ILE A 736 -7.11 9.10 28.84
CA ILE A 736 -8.28 8.46 29.46
C ILE A 736 -9.47 9.41 29.36
N SER A 737 -10.60 8.88 28.92
CA SER A 737 -11.88 9.59 28.90
C SER A 737 -12.94 8.84 29.70
N LEU A 738 -13.82 9.62 30.34
CA LEU A 738 -15.00 9.15 31.05
C LEU A 738 -16.18 9.98 30.61
N ILE A 739 -17.23 9.34 30.09
CA ILE A 739 -18.45 9.99 29.63
C ILE A 739 -19.63 9.37 30.36
N TYR A 740 -20.37 10.17 31.12
CA TYR A 740 -21.59 9.75 31.79
C TYR A 740 -22.80 10.45 31.19
N ILE A 741 -23.78 9.69 30.69
CA ILE A 741 -25.03 10.22 30.12
C ILE A 741 -26.20 9.72 30.95
N TYR A 742 -26.85 10.61 31.69
CA TYR A 742 -28.05 10.26 32.45
C TYR A 742 -29.26 10.16 31.52
N LYS A 743 -29.90 8.98 31.49
CA LYS A 743 -31.16 8.74 30.77
C LYS A 743 -32.27 8.46 31.78
N LYS A 744 -33.44 9.09 31.61
CA LYS A 744 -34.62 8.76 32.42
C LYS A 744 -35.12 7.38 32.00
N ASN A 745 -35.13 6.41 32.92
CA ASN A 745 -35.76 5.12 32.65
C ASN A 745 -37.26 5.34 32.42
N LEU A 746 -37.74 5.13 31.19
CA LEU A 746 -39.15 4.94 30.92
C LEU A 746 -39.52 3.54 31.42
N ILE A 747 -39.93 3.43 32.68
CA ILE A 747 -40.71 2.28 33.12
C ILE A 747 -42.00 2.33 32.29
N GLN A 748 -42.14 1.44 31.30
CA GLN A 748 -43.43 1.24 30.64
C GLN A 748 -44.41 0.80 31.74
N ARG A 749 -45.40 1.65 32.07
CA ARG A 749 -46.57 1.21 32.82
C ARG A 749 -47.29 0.19 31.94
N ILE A 750 -47.19 -1.09 32.30
CA ILE A 750 -47.89 -2.19 31.66
C ILE A 750 -49.39 -1.94 31.84
N GLY A 751 -50.13 -1.89 30.74
CA GLY A 751 -51.59 -1.92 30.73
C GLY A 751 -52.08 -3.25 31.29
N ARG A 752 -53.19 -3.23 32.05
CA ARG A 752 -53.85 -4.43 32.57
C ARG A 752 -54.05 -5.47 31.46
N GLU A 753 -53.48 -6.66 31.62
CA GLU A 753 -53.90 -7.82 30.83
C GLU A 753 -55.29 -8.27 31.30
N PRO A 754 -56.21 -8.62 30.37
CA PRO A 754 -57.48 -9.24 30.72
C PRO A 754 -57.24 -10.71 31.10
N CYS A 755 -57.89 -11.15 32.17
CA CYS A 755 -57.93 -12.54 32.62
C CYS A 755 -58.52 -13.46 31.53
N PRO A 756 -57.86 -14.58 31.19
CA PRO A 756 -58.52 -15.73 30.58
C PRO A 756 -58.76 -16.82 31.64
N TYR A 757 -60.01 -17.21 31.74
CA TYR A 757 -60.68 -18.20 32.60
C TYR A 757 -59.97 -19.54 32.88
N ASN A 758 -60.38 -20.14 34.02
CA ASN A 758 -60.62 -21.57 34.28
C ASN A 758 -59.90 -22.62 33.41
N ILE A 759 -59.03 -23.40 34.06
CA ILE A 759 -58.94 -24.87 34.20
C ILE A 759 -57.80 -25.01 35.23
N MET A 760 -57.98 -25.38 36.51
CA MET A 760 -58.79 -26.39 37.15
C MET A 760 -59.05 -25.98 38.61
#